data_AF-A0A8S2A8J7-F1
#
_entry.id   AF-A0A8S2A8J7-F1
#
_cell.length_a   1.000
_cell.length_b   1.000
_cell.length_c   1.000
_cell.angle_alpha   90.00
_cell.angle_beta   90.00
_cell.angle_gamma   90.00
#
_symmetry.space_group_name_H-M   'P 1'
#
loop_
_entity.id
_entity.type
_entity.pdbx_description
1 polymer ?
#
loop_
_entity_poly.entity_id
_entity_poly.type
_entity_poly.pdbx_seq_one_letter_code
_entity_poly.pdbx_strand_id
1 'polypeptide(L)'
;MRQRLEARKLLVDKTSIACKVTEQDVKKKEDNLSTEVRSLLVGGTTLSIAKSKLQESNCQLEGESGYAHLKIVTNKLRKRQQFMISQVSFIYPLKIEAGPSQDQELESFPGGSRLGTKPLSQGSVRILGLPFSMAPFTRMSFFTDKKEVQKSATALGYVAHAVSLIAPYLRVPIRYPLRLGGSKTYIRDYAPYIEPSPSDMSPITTLSQNSNFVEFPLFLDGQDTTRAAYAVFLLNKNIEQLLNFVGENSLGPRQRSRSPETPHQKITLKVKNQQGAEDLYKIGAHAHLKKLMSAYCMKRNLEYGSVRFVYNGREIKARQTPAQLKMEEEDEICSVMELGGGVYYLLRCNTHLCKNLKMVVKCTMSMSFFVIFASTVTVIVHGFPSTLDCPLNPVTAPLDPNLNPIAFDLPESDPSFVKPNPEFLPQQISVSLSYSFDSVWISWVTGEYQIGEEDSAPLDPNCVQSVVQYREFDVRSTINKNATGHSIVYTQQYPSEYPSENGLKNYTSGIIHHVQLTGLKPNTLYRYRCGDLSLSAMSKEYYFRTMPKSTSENYPHRIVVAGDLGLTYNTSIVLTKILSNHPDLVVLIGGFSYADTYLANNTKLDCSSCHCDQNGTSSDCGSCYLSRETYQPRWDYWGRFMEPLTANVPTMMVAGEHEIESQTDNNLTFAAYSSRFAFPSNESGSFSPLYYSFNAGGAHFIVLNSYTPYDNSSDQYIWLESDLSIINRSETPWVVATWSLPWYSTFQGHYKEAESMRINLEDLLYSYRVDIIFNSQVDAYERSNRVYNYTLDQCGPVYITTGAGGAGKLETQHVDDPGNCPDPSQNYSCRSSGFNFTLEPVNNETCPVKQPEYSAYRESSFGFGMLEVS
;
A
#
# COMPACT_ATOMS: atom_id res chain seq x y z
N MET A 1 -9.42 -102.92 -6.63
CA MET A 1 -10.39 -102.04 -7.35
C MET A 1 -10.67 -100.74 -6.60
N ARG A 2 -11.07 -100.80 -5.31
CA ARG A 2 -11.42 -99.61 -4.49
C ARG A 2 -10.35 -98.51 -4.44
N GLN A 3 -9.08 -98.87 -4.19
CA GLN A 3 -7.96 -97.91 -4.19
C GLN A 3 -7.73 -97.20 -5.54
N ARG A 4 -7.94 -97.89 -6.67
CA ARG A 4 -7.86 -97.25 -8.02
C ARG A 4 -9.01 -96.26 -8.25
N LEU A 5 -10.17 -96.51 -7.64
CA LEU A 5 -11.35 -95.68 -7.75
C LEU A 5 -11.21 -94.41 -6.89
N GLU A 6 -10.65 -94.53 -5.68
CA GLU A 6 -10.30 -93.40 -4.83
C GLU A 6 -9.17 -92.54 -5.42
N ALA A 7 -8.14 -93.15 -6.00
CA ALA A 7 -7.07 -92.42 -6.69
C ALA A 7 -7.61 -91.63 -7.90
N ARG A 8 -8.56 -92.21 -8.67
CA ARG A 8 -9.24 -91.49 -9.75
C ARG A 8 -10.15 -90.38 -9.24
N LYS A 9 -10.86 -90.59 -8.13
CA LYS A 9 -11.71 -89.56 -7.53
C LYS A 9 -10.89 -88.35 -7.06
N LEU A 10 -9.76 -88.62 -6.40
CA LEU A 10 -8.84 -87.56 -5.95
C LEU A 10 -8.22 -86.80 -7.12
N LEU A 11 -7.92 -87.48 -8.23
CA LEU A 11 -7.42 -86.85 -9.45
C LEU A 11 -8.49 -85.95 -10.09
N VAL A 12 -9.75 -86.39 -10.13
CA VAL A 12 -10.88 -85.63 -10.68
C VAL A 12 -11.22 -84.42 -9.81
N ASP A 13 -11.17 -84.54 -8.48
CA ASP A 13 -11.40 -83.41 -7.58
C ASP A 13 -10.27 -82.37 -7.71
N LYS A 14 -9.02 -82.83 -7.87
CA LYS A 14 -7.87 -81.94 -8.08
C LYS A 14 -7.91 -81.23 -9.43
N THR A 15 -8.36 -81.90 -10.49
CA THR A 15 -8.57 -81.26 -11.80
C THR A 15 -9.78 -80.34 -11.81
N SER A 16 -10.85 -80.64 -11.06
CA SER A 16 -12.02 -79.76 -10.92
C SER A 16 -11.67 -78.45 -10.21
N ILE A 17 -10.87 -78.51 -9.13
CA ILE A 17 -10.39 -77.32 -8.42
C ILE A 17 -9.47 -76.48 -9.32
N ALA A 18 -8.55 -77.14 -10.05
CA ALA A 18 -7.69 -76.44 -11.01
C ALA A 18 -8.50 -75.74 -12.11
N CYS A 19 -9.57 -76.38 -12.61
CA CYS A 19 -10.43 -75.82 -13.64
C CYS A 19 -11.21 -74.58 -13.15
N LYS A 20 -11.71 -74.60 -11.90
CA LYS A 20 -12.39 -73.44 -11.28
C LYS A 20 -11.45 -72.26 -11.03
N VAL A 21 -10.20 -72.52 -10.65
CA VAL A 21 -9.19 -71.47 -10.48
C VAL A 21 -8.86 -70.84 -11.83
N THR A 22 -8.71 -71.65 -12.88
CA THR A 22 -8.48 -71.13 -14.24
C THR A 22 -9.67 -70.32 -14.77
N GLU A 23 -10.92 -70.70 -14.49
CA GLU A 23 -12.10 -69.92 -14.87
C GLU A 23 -12.12 -68.55 -14.17
N GLN A 24 -11.78 -68.49 -12.88
CA GLN A 24 -11.71 -67.23 -12.14
C GLN A 24 -10.57 -66.33 -12.66
N ASP A 25 -9.41 -66.89 -12.99
CA ASP A 25 -8.30 -66.13 -13.58
C ASP A 25 -8.63 -65.60 -14.98
N VAL A 26 -9.35 -66.38 -15.80
CA VAL A 26 -9.82 -65.94 -17.12
C VAL A 26 -10.82 -64.80 -16.97
N LYS A 27 -11.78 -64.91 -16.05
CA LYS A 27 -12.78 -63.86 -15.81
C LYS A 27 -12.16 -62.57 -15.28
N LYS A 28 -11.17 -62.68 -14.38
CA LYS A 28 -10.40 -61.53 -13.89
C LYS A 28 -9.60 -60.85 -15.00
N LYS A 29 -9.05 -61.63 -15.95
CA LYS A 29 -8.37 -61.07 -17.13
C LYS A 29 -9.35 -60.39 -18.09
N GLU A 30 -10.54 -60.95 -18.28
CA GLU A 30 -11.60 -60.36 -19.12
C GLU A 30 -12.07 -59.02 -18.55
N ASP A 31 -12.30 -58.92 -17.24
CA ASP A 31 -12.69 -57.67 -16.57
C ASP A 31 -11.59 -56.61 -16.64
N ASN A 32 -10.33 -57.02 -16.46
CA ASN A 32 -9.18 -56.11 -16.64
C ASN A 32 -9.08 -55.61 -18.08
N LEU A 33 -9.24 -56.49 -19.06
CA LEU A 33 -9.19 -56.13 -20.49
C LEU A 33 -10.35 -55.21 -20.88
N SER A 34 -11.56 -55.46 -20.37
CA SER A 34 -12.74 -54.61 -20.57
C SER A 34 -12.52 -53.20 -20.00
N THR A 35 -11.87 -53.11 -18.85
CA THR A 35 -11.49 -51.83 -18.24
C THR A 35 -10.44 -51.09 -19.07
N GLU A 36 -9.45 -51.82 -19.60
CA GLU A 36 -8.43 -51.28 -20.50
C GLU A 36 -9.03 -50.78 -21.82
N VAL A 37 -9.96 -51.52 -22.43
CA VAL A 37 -10.66 -51.13 -23.66
C VAL A 37 -11.53 -49.88 -23.44
N ARG A 38 -12.22 -49.77 -22.30
CA ARG A 38 -12.94 -48.53 -21.95
C ARG A 38 -12.00 -47.35 -21.78
N SER A 39 -10.83 -47.56 -21.17
CA SER A 39 -9.82 -46.50 -21.04
C SER A 39 -9.25 -46.06 -22.40
N LEU A 40 -9.07 -46.99 -23.34
CA LEU A 40 -8.62 -46.72 -24.70
C LEU A 40 -9.69 -46.01 -25.53
N LEU A 41 -10.98 -46.32 -25.33
CA LEU A 41 -12.09 -45.60 -25.96
C LEU A 41 -12.18 -44.14 -25.48
N VAL A 42 -12.01 -43.91 -24.18
CA VAL A 42 -11.92 -42.55 -23.59
C VAL A 42 -10.68 -41.83 -24.11
N GLY A 43 -9.53 -42.53 -24.21
CA GLY A 43 -8.32 -42.00 -24.82
C GLY A 43 -8.51 -41.62 -26.30
N GLY A 44 -9.25 -42.44 -27.07
CA GLY A 44 -9.55 -42.20 -28.48
C GLY A 44 -10.49 -41.02 -28.70
N THR A 45 -11.52 -40.85 -27.87
CA THR A 45 -12.39 -39.65 -27.90
C THR A 45 -11.61 -38.40 -27.51
N THR A 46 -10.75 -38.49 -26.49
CA THR A 46 -9.88 -37.39 -26.07
C THR A 46 -8.90 -37.01 -27.18
N LEU A 47 -8.33 -38.00 -27.89
CA LEU A 47 -7.44 -37.78 -29.03
C LEU A 47 -8.16 -37.17 -30.23
N SER A 48 -9.40 -37.59 -30.50
CA SER A 48 -10.24 -37.02 -31.56
C SER A 48 -10.59 -35.56 -31.28
N ILE A 49 -10.96 -35.22 -30.04
CA ILE A 49 -11.20 -33.84 -29.60
C ILE A 49 -9.91 -33.02 -29.69
N ALA A 50 -8.77 -33.58 -29.27
CA ALA A 50 -7.48 -32.91 -29.38
C ALA A 50 -7.10 -32.65 -30.84
N LYS A 51 -7.37 -33.59 -31.76
CA LYS A 51 -7.13 -33.44 -33.20
C LYS A 51 -8.03 -32.36 -33.81
N SER A 52 -9.30 -32.32 -33.42
CA SER A 52 -10.25 -31.26 -33.85
C SER A 52 -9.78 -29.88 -33.36
N LYS A 53 -9.39 -29.77 -32.09
CA LYS A 53 -8.83 -28.53 -31.52
C LYS A 53 -7.50 -28.13 -32.17
N LEU A 54 -6.68 -29.10 -32.58
CA LEU A 54 -5.43 -28.84 -33.28
C LEU A 54 -5.68 -28.30 -34.69
N GLN A 55 -6.67 -28.85 -35.42
CA GLN A 55 -7.08 -28.34 -36.74
C GLN A 55 -7.69 -26.94 -36.64
N GLU A 56 -8.52 -26.69 -35.64
CA GLU A 56 -9.10 -25.37 -35.36
C GLU A 56 -8.01 -24.34 -35.00
N SER A 57 -7.02 -24.74 -34.21
CA SER A 57 -5.84 -23.91 -33.90
C SER A 57 -4.96 -23.66 -35.12
N ASN A 58 -4.84 -24.62 -36.05
CA ASN A 58 -4.08 -24.47 -37.29
C ASN A 58 -4.77 -23.47 -38.24
N CYS A 59 -6.09 -23.52 -38.37
CA CYS A 59 -6.85 -22.53 -39.15
C CYS A 59 -6.77 -21.11 -38.56
N GLN A 60 -6.57 -20.96 -37.25
CA GLN A 60 -6.34 -19.66 -36.61
C GLN A 60 -4.90 -19.13 -36.78
N LEU A 61 -3.95 -19.97 -37.20
CA LEU A 61 -2.53 -19.61 -37.37
C LEU A 61 -2.15 -19.26 -38.81
N GLU A 62 -2.97 -19.58 -39.81
CA GLU A 62 -2.67 -19.32 -41.23
C GLU A 62 -2.94 -17.88 -41.71
N GLY A 63 -3.35 -16.97 -40.82
CA GLY A 63 -3.58 -15.55 -41.14
C GLY A 63 -2.60 -14.58 -40.45
N GLU A 64 -2.42 -13.39 -41.02
CA GLU A 64 -1.54 -12.32 -40.50
C GLU A 64 -1.82 -11.93 -39.03
N SER A 65 -3.02 -12.21 -38.50
CA SER A 65 -3.36 -11.97 -37.09
C SER A 65 -2.74 -12.99 -36.11
N GLY A 66 -2.43 -14.21 -36.55
CA GLY A 66 -1.83 -15.26 -35.72
C GLY A 66 -0.39 -14.92 -35.30
N TYR A 67 0.36 -14.29 -36.19
CA TYR A 67 1.73 -13.81 -35.91
C TYR A 67 1.74 -12.64 -34.91
N ALA A 68 0.72 -11.77 -34.94
CA ALA A 68 0.53 -10.70 -33.95
C ALA A 68 0.15 -11.27 -32.58
N HIS A 69 -0.71 -12.29 -32.54
CA HIS A 69 -1.11 -12.95 -31.30
C HIS A 69 0.04 -13.71 -30.64
N LEU A 70 0.87 -14.39 -31.43
CA LEU A 70 2.12 -15.02 -30.96
C LEU A 70 3.08 -13.98 -30.38
N LYS A 71 3.19 -12.79 -30.98
CA LYS A 71 4.03 -11.70 -30.47
C LYS A 71 3.52 -11.13 -29.14
N ILE A 72 2.20 -11.06 -28.96
CA ILE A 72 1.55 -10.64 -27.70
C ILE A 72 1.74 -11.70 -26.61
N VAL A 73 1.54 -12.98 -26.92
CA VAL A 73 1.75 -14.09 -25.98
C VAL A 73 3.23 -14.21 -25.59
N THR A 74 4.15 -14.01 -26.54
CA THR A 74 5.59 -13.98 -26.26
C THR A 74 5.96 -12.79 -25.37
N ASN A 75 5.34 -11.62 -25.56
CA ASN A 75 5.51 -10.47 -24.67
C ASN A 75 4.90 -10.69 -23.27
N LYS A 76 3.75 -11.35 -23.17
CA LYS A 76 3.12 -11.70 -21.88
C LYS A 76 3.94 -12.76 -21.13
N LEU A 77 4.46 -13.77 -21.82
CA LEU A 77 5.38 -14.77 -21.26
C LEU A 77 6.68 -14.13 -20.81
N ARG A 78 7.25 -13.20 -21.59
CA ARG A 78 8.46 -12.45 -21.22
C ARG A 78 8.25 -11.56 -19.99
N LYS A 79 7.09 -10.88 -19.89
CA LYS A 79 6.70 -10.12 -18.68
C LYS A 79 6.50 -11.02 -17.46
N ARG A 80 5.89 -12.20 -17.64
CA ARG A 80 5.68 -13.18 -16.56
C ARG A 80 6.99 -13.84 -16.12
N GLN A 81 7.93 -14.03 -17.05
CA GLN A 81 9.29 -14.51 -16.78
C GLN A 81 10.09 -13.46 -15.99
N GLN A 82 10.01 -12.18 -16.36
CA GLN A 82 10.60 -11.07 -15.59
C GLN A 82 9.99 -10.94 -14.18
N PHE A 83 8.67 -11.15 -14.06
CA PHE A 83 7.98 -11.10 -12.78
C PHE A 83 8.34 -12.30 -11.87
N MET A 84 8.50 -13.50 -12.42
CA MET A 84 8.96 -14.64 -11.60
C MET A 84 10.42 -14.47 -11.14
N ILE A 85 11.28 -13.86 -11.96
CA ILE A 85 12.66 -13.52 -11.56
C ILE A 85 12.68 -12.51 -10.40
N SER A 86 11.76 -11.54 -10.37
CA SER A 86 11.65 -10.59 -9.26
C SER A 86 11.04 -11.20 -7.99
N GLN A 87 10.19 -12.22 -8.12
CA GLN A 87 9.65 -12.94 -6.96
C GLN A 87 10.70 -13.84 -6.31
N VAL A 88 11.63 -14.42 -7.09
CA VAL A 88 12.74 -15.23 -6.57
C VAL A 88 13.76 -14.38 -5.79
N SER A 89 13.99 -13.11 -6.19
CA SER A 89 14.88 -12.20 -5.44
C SER A 89 14.31 -11.76 -4.08
N PHE A 90 13.00 -11.87 -3.88
CA PHE A 90 12.32 -11.60 -2.60
C PHE A 90 12.40 -12.77 -1.60
N ILE A 91 12.63 -14.00 -2.06
CA ILE A 91 12.60 -15.20 -1.21
C ILE A 91 13.96 -15.46 -0.51
N TYR A 92 15.04 -14.76 -0.90
CA TYR A 92 16.37 -14.90 -0.28
C TYR A 92 16.85 -13.58 0.37
N PRO A 93 16.70 -13.40 1.69
CA PRO A 93 17.19 -12.21 2.38
C PRO A 93 18.71 -12.32 2.60
N LEU A 94 19.51 -11.54 1.85
CA LEU A 94 20.91 -11.32 2.19
C LEU A 94 21.02 -10.18 3.19
N LYS A 95 21.12 -10.54 4.48
CA LYS A 95 21.61 -9.67 5.56
C LYS A 95 23.10 -9.39 5.30
N ILE A 96 23.50 -8.12 5.32
CA ILE A 96 24.91 -7.73 5.47
C ILE A 96 25.01 -6.98 6.80
N GLU A 97 25.60 -7.64 7.78
CA GLU A 97 26.06 -7.02 9.03
C GLU A 97 27.21 -6.05 8.71
N ALA A 98 27.14 -4.85 9.25
CA ALA A 98 28.26 -3.93 9.33
C ALA A 98 29.16 -4.32 10.51
N GLY A 99 30.37 -4.79 10.22
CA GLY A 99 31.50 -4.78 11.16
C GLY A 99 32.38 -3.54 10.95
N PRO A 100 33.20 -3.15 11.95
CA PRO A 100 33.64 -1.77 12.13
C PRO A 100 34.69 -1.30 11.13
N SER A 101 34.74 0.02 11.01
CA SER A 101 35.63 0.88 10.23
C SER A 101 37.10 0.42 10.20
N GLN A 102 37.65 0.38 8.99
CA GLN A 102 39.04 0.74 8.76
C GLN A 102 39.08 1.89 7.75
N ASP A 103 39.51 3.04 8.26
CA ASP A 103 40.01 4.15 7.48
C ASP A 103 41.08 3.67 6.50
N GLN A 104 40.99 4.11 5.25
CA GLN A 104 42.14 4.17 4.37
C GLN A 104 42.14 5.54 3.70
N GLU A 105 42.95 6.41 4.32
CA GLU A 105 43.49 7.64 3.77
C GLU A 105 44.07 7.41 2.37
N LEU A 106 43.90 8.42 1.51
CA LEU A 106 44.74 8.60 0.35
C LEU A 106 46.18 8.82 0.82
N GLU A 107 47.12 7.97 0.41
CA GLU A 107 48.54 8.27 0.60
C GLU A 107 49.29 8.61 -0.69
N SER A 108 50.10 9.65 -0.53
CA SER A 108 51.19 10.09 -1.38
C SER A 108 52.48 9.36 -0.97
N PHE A 109 53.42 9.19 -1.90
CA PHE A 109 54.72 8.51 -1.70
C PHE A 109 55.88 9.52 -1.67
N PRO A 110 57.15 9.15 -1.33
CA PRO A 110 57.70 7.98 -0.58
C PRO A 110 58.84 8.31 0.44
N GLY A 111 59.27 7.32 1.25
CA GLY A 111 60.63 7.30 1.83
C GLY A 111 60.95 6.25 2.92
N GLY A 112 61.78 5.24 2.59
CA GLY A 112 62.87 4.76 3.48
C GLY A 112 62.68 3.61 4.49
N SER A 113 63.11 2.40 4.09
CA SER A 113 64.01 1.44 4.81
C SER A 113 63.62 0.68 6.12
N ARG A 114 63.35 -0.64 5.93
CA ARG A 114 63.99 -1.87 6.54
C ARG A 114 63.69 -2.43 7.96
N LEU A 115 63.56 -3.79 7.93
CA LEU A 115 63.80 -4.87 8.94
C LEU A 115 62.82 -5.01 10.13
N GLY A 116 62.28 -6.18 10.53
CA GLY A 116 62.46 -7.57 10.11
C GLY A 116 61.66 -8.57 10.99
N THR A 117 61.68 -9.84 10.54
CA THR A 117 61.46 -11.13 11.25
C THR A 117 60.04 -11.64 11.61
N LYS A 118 59.64 -12.71 10.88
CA LYS A 118 58.60 -13.72 11.20
C LYS A 118 59.22 -14.88 12.00
N PRO A 119 58.41 -15.71 12.70
CA PRO A 119 58.19 -17.12 12.28
C PRO A 119 56.74 -17.61 12.63
N LEU A 120 56.13 -18.71 12.19
CA LEU A 120 56.32 -19.86 11.27
C LEU A 120 54.88 -20.49 11.18
N SER A 121 54.40 -21.02 10.03
CA SER A 121 53.10 -21.72 9.93
C SER A 121 53.21 -23.06 9.18
N GLN A 122 52.65 -24.13 9.75
CA GLN A 122 52.57 -25.50 9.20
C GLN A 122 51.45 -25.68 8.15
N GLY A 123 51.81 -26.34 7.04
CA GLY A 123 51.01 -27.32 6.25
C GLY A 123 49.75 -26.88 5.48
N SER A 124 49.84 -26.75 4.15
CA SER A 124 48.69 -26.56 3.24
C SER A 124 48.37 -27.81 2.42
N VAL A 125 47.09 -28.18 2.32
CA VAL A 125 46.59 -29.20 1.38
C VAL A 125 46.35 -28.54 0.02
N ARG A 126 46.62 -29.26 -1.09
CA ARG A 126 46.46 -28.76 -2.47
C ARG A 126 45.46 -29.61 -3.25
N ILE A 127 44.58 -28.95 -4.01
CA ILE A 127 43.73 -29.60 -5.03
C ILE A 127 43.86 -28.78 -6.32
N LEU A 128 44.21 -29.44 -7.43
CA LEU A 128 44.50 -28.83 -8.74
C LEU A 128 45.55 -27.71 -8.70
N GLY A 129 46.61 -27.89 -7.91
CA GLY A 129 47.75 -26.96 -7.86
C GLY A 129 47.54 -25.68 -7.03
N LEU A 130 46.33 -25.44 -6.51
CA LEU A 130 46.04 -24.30 -5.65
C LEU A 130 46.21 -24.68 -4.16
N PRO A 131 47.01 -23.93 -3.38
CA PRO A 131 47.13 -24.16 -1.94
C PRO A 131 45.87 -23.69 -1.20
N PHE A 132 45.24 -24.61 -0.46
CA PHE A 132 44.24 -24.27 0.55
C PHE A 132 44.96 -23.84 1.82
N SER A 133 45.01 -22.54 2.11
CA SER A 133 45.21 -22.08 3.48
C SER A 133 43.84 -22.01 4.15
N MET A 134 43.48 -23.03 4.92
CA MET A 134 42.41 -22.86 5.89
C MET A 134 42.91 -21.93 6.99
N ALA A 135 42.35 -20.72 7.10
CA ALA A 135 42.32 -20.06 8.38
C ALA A 135 41.58 -20.99 9.36
N PRO A 136 42.02 -21.12 10.62
CA PRO A 136 41.34 -21.97 11.57
C PRO A 136 39.89 -21.50 11.66
N PHE A 137 38.95 -22.39 11.33
CA PHE A 137 37.54 -22.16 11.54
C PHE A 137 37.36 -21.94 13.04
N THR A 138 37.23 -20.68 13.45
CA THR A 138 36.58 -20.36 14.72
C THR A 138 35.24 -21.08 14.67
N ARG A 139 34.99 -21.94 15.67
CA ARG A 139 33.73 -22.68 15.83
C ARG A 139 32.57 -21.77 15.43
N MET A 140 32.03 -21.99 14.24
CA MET A 140 30.74 -21.50 13.85
C MET A 140 29.74 -22.30 14.67
N SER A 141 29.52 -21.93 15.93
CA SER A 141 28.34 -22.37 16.68
C SER A 141 27.14 -21.64 16.09
N PHE A 142 26.78 -21.98 14.85
CA PHE A 142 25.74 -21.26 14.13
C PHE A 142 24.34 -21.58 14.62
N PHE A 143 24.16 -22.55 15.52
CA PHE A 143 22.85 -22.86 16.08
C PHE A 143 23.00 -23.30 17.55
N THR A 144 22.61 -22.42 18.47
CA THR A 144 22.46 -22.72 19.90
C THR A 144 21.10 -23.35 20.20
N ASP A 145 20.15 -23.31 19.26
CA ASP A 145 18.78 -23.78 19.43
C ASP A 145 18.41 -24.83 18.37
N LYS A 146 17.94 -26.00 18.81
CA LYS A 146 17.42 -27.07 17.93
C LYS A 146 16.28 -26.58 17.03
N LYS A 147 15.53 -25.56 17.48
CA LYS A 147 14.41 -24.98 16.72
C LYS A 147 14.89 -24.23 15.48
N GLU A 148 16.09 -23.64 15.50
CA GLU A 148 16.66 -22.95 14.33
C GLU A 148 17.18 -23.92 13.28
N VAL A 149 17.80 -25.03 13.70
CA VAL A 149 18.23 -26.10 12.77
C VAL A 149 17.04 -26.65 11.99
N GLN A 150 15.90 -26.87 12.65
CA GLN A 150 14.66 -27.33 12.01
C GLN A 150 14.11 -26.32 11.01
N LYS A 151 14.16 -25.01 11.35
CA LYS A 151 13.74 -23.93 10.45
C LYS A 151 14.64 -23.85 9.22
N SER A 152 15.96 -23.94 9.38
CA SER A 152 16.92 -23.95 8.28
C SER A 152 16.75 -25.15 7.35
N ALA A 153 16.56 -26.35 7.92
CA ALA A 153 16.28 -27.57 7.16
C ALA A 153 14.97 -27.46 6.35
N THR A 154 13.93 -26.86 6.96
CA THR A 154 12.64 -26.62 6.31
C THR A 154 12.80 -25.62 5.15
N ALA A 155 13.53 -24.52 5.36
CA ALA A 155 13.81 -23.53 4.32
C ALA A 155 14.59 -24.15 3.15
N LEU A 156 15.62 -24.94 3.42
CA LEU A 156 16.39 -25.65 2.38
C LEU A 156 15.51 -26.65 1.62
N GLY A 157 14.54 -27.29 2.29
CA GLY A 157 13.51 -28.12 1.66
C GLY A 157 12.63 -27.35 0.66
N TYR A 158 12.20 -26.15 1.03
CA TYR A 158 11.43 -25.27 0.12
C TYR A 158 12.26 -24.81 -1.08
N VAL A 159 13.53 -24.45 -0.87
CA VAL A 159 14.44 -24.07 -1.95
C VAL A 159 14.63 -25.23 -2.93
N ALA A 160 14.87 -26.45 -2.41
CA ALA A 160 14.97 -27.64 -3.24
C ALA A 160 13.68 -27.92 -4.03
N HIS A 161 12.51 -27.70 -3.42
CA HIS A 161 11.23 -27.85 -4.12
C HIS A 161 11.09 -26.84 -5.26
N ALA A 162 11.44 -25.57 -5.02
CA ALA A 162 11.43 -24.54 -6.06
C ALA A 162 12.36 -24.90 -7.23
N VAL A 163 13.60 -25.33 -6.94
CA VAL A 163 14.55 -25.80 -7.96
C VAL A 163 13.98 -26.96 -8.77
N SER A 164 13.32 -27.92 -8.11
CA SER A 164 12.68 -29.07 -8.76
C SER A 164 11.48 -28.70 -9.65
N LEU A 165 10.82 -27.56 -9.41
CA LEU A 165 9.70 -27.06 -10.23
C LEU A 165 10.20 -26.18 -11.39
N ILE A 166 11.21 -25.33 -11.13
CA ILE A 166 11.77 -24.41 -12.10
C ILE A 166 12.54 -25.16 -13.19
N ALA A 167 13.27 -26.22 -12.83
CA ALA A 167 14.10 -26.97 -13.77
C ALA A 167 13.30 -27.59 -14.94
N PRO A 168 12.21 -28.36 -14.71
CA PRO A 168 11.34 -28.84 -15.79
C PRO A 168 10.66 -27.70 -16.56
N TYR A 169 10.27 -26.63 -15.86
CA TYR A 169 9.61 -25.47 -16.48
C TYR A 169 10.52 -24.76 -17.49
N LEU A 170 11.81 -24.62 -17.16
CA LEU A 170 12.84 -24.09 -18.07
C LEU A 170 13.37 -25.14 -19.05
N ARG A 171 12.90 -26.39 -18.95
CA ARG A 171 13.43 -27.58 -19.65
C ARG A 171 14.93 -27.79 -19.45
N VAL A 172 15.45 -27.38 -18.29
CA VAL A 172 16.85 -27.59 -17.89
C VAL A 172 16.93 -28.80 -16.97
N PRO A 173 17.57 -29.91 -17.38
CA PRO A 173 17.77 -31.04 -16.48
C PRO A 173 18.78 -30.66 -15.39
N ILE A 174 18.38 -30.75 -14.12
CA ILE A 174 19.27 -30.46 -12.98
C ILE A 174 20.37 -31.50 -12.86
N ARG A 175 21.61 -31.03 -12.69
CA ARG A 175 22.81 -31.87 -12.60
C ARG A 175 22.79 -32.81 -11.39
N TYR A 176 22.26 -32.37 -10.26
CA TYR A 176 22.19 -33.14 -9.01
C TYR A 176 20.71 -33.34 -8.60
N PRO A 177 20.09 -34.49 -8.89
CA PRO A 177 18.67 -34.71 -8.63
C PRO A 177 18.30 -34.58 -7.15
N LEU A 178 17.09 -34.05 -6.91
CA LEU A 178 16.55 -33.82 -5.57
C LEU A 178 15.49 -34.86 -5.25
N ARG A 179 15.55 -35.41 -4.03
CA ARG A 179 14.49 -36.23 -3.43
C ARG A 179 13.78 -35.40 -2.37
N LEU A 180 12.63 -34.85 -2.75
CA LEU A 180 11.87 -33.95 -1.90
C LEU A 180 11.26 -34.69 -0.70
N GLY A 181 11.43 -34.11 0.48
CA GLY A 181 10.93 -34.66 1.76
C GLY A 181 10.63 -33.56 2.78
N GLY A 182 10.31 -32.35 2.32
CA GLY A 182 10.16 -31.16 3.18
C GLY A 182 11.46 -30.85 3.92
N SER A 183 11.41 -30.77 5.25
CA SER A 183 12.60 -30.57 6.08
C SER A 183 13.60 -31.73 6.05
N LYS A 184 13.26 -32.86 5.41
CA LYS A 184 14.12 -34.04 5.25
C LYS A 184 14.51 -34.29 3.78
N THR A 185 14.74 -33.23 3.03
CA THR A 185 15.10 -33.33 1.60
C THR A 185 16.55 -33.76 1.41
N TYR A 186 16.81 -34.56 0.37
CA TYR A 186 18.14 -35.06 0.00
C TYR A 186 18.51 -34.64 -1.42
N ILE A 187 19.81 -34.49 -1.67
CA ILE A 187 20.38 -34.27 -3.01
C ILE A 187 21.33 -35.39 -3.38
N ARG A 188 21.33 -35.78 -4.66
CA ARG A 188 22.10 -36.92 -5.19
C ARG A 188 23.29 -36.45 -5.99
N ASP A 189 24.46 -36.99 -5.69
CA ASP A 189 25.66 -36.84 -6.52
C ASP A 189 26.05 -38.17 -7.17
N TYR A 190 26.30 -38.15 -8.48
CA TYR A 190 26.66 -39.31 -9.30
C TYR A 190 28.18 -39.49 -9.46
N ALA A 191 29.00 -38.81 -8.65
CA ALA A 191 30.45 -38.93 -8.71
C ALA A 191 30.92 -40.41 -8.56
N PRO A 192 31.95 -40.86 -9.32
CA PRO A 192 32.45 -42.22 -9.25
C PRO A 192 33.10 -42.51 -7.88
N TYR A 193 32.73 -43.66 -7.31
CA TYR A 193 33.22 -44.19 -6.03
C TYR A 193 34.74 -44.39 -6.07
N ILE A 194 35.50 -43.58 -5.33
CA ILE A 194 36.89 -43.91 -4.98
C ILE A 194 36.82 -44.79 -3.73
N GLU A 195 37.26 -46.03 -3.84
CA GLU A 195 37.33 -46.98 -2.72
C GLU A 195 38.10 -46.37 -1.53
N PRO A 196 37.60 -46.49 -0.28
CA PRO A 196 38.41 -46.20 0.89
C PRO A 196 39.51 -47.25 1.04
N SER A 197 40.72 -46.82 1.44
CA SER A 197 41.78 -47.74 1.87
C SER A 197 41.30 -48.63 3.04
N PRO A 198 41.81 -49.87 3.18
CA PRO A 198 41.19 -50.93 3.97
C PRO A 198 41.53 -50.84 5.46
N SER A 199 41.11 -49.78 6.15
CA SER A 199 41.26 -49.69 7.62
C SER A 199 39.98 -49.46 8.41
N ASP A 200 38.85 -49.11 7.79
CA ASP A 200 37.60 -48.90 8.52
C ASP A 200 36.43 -49.67 7.87
N MET A 201 36.36 -50.97 8.15
CA MET A 201 35.21 -51.81 7.78
C MET A 201 34.67 -52.57 9.01
N SER A 202 33.40 -52.35 9.35
CA SER A 202 32.39 -53.38 9.71
C SER A 202 31.04 -52.71 10.11
N PRO A 203 29.88 -53.41 10.10
CA PRO A 203 29.22 -53.86 8.88
C PRO A 203 27.70 -53.54 8.78
N ILE A 204 27.28 -53.17 7.56
CA ILE A 204 26.11 -53.64 6.78
C ILE A 204 24.68 -53.47 7.34
N THR A 205 23.84 -52.74 6.57
CA THR A 205 22.56 -53.31 6.08
C THR A 205 22.13 -52.74 4.71
N THR A 206 22.36 -53.57 3.68
CA THR A 206 21.61 -53.80 2.43
C THR A 206 21.18 -52.62 1.53
N LEU A 207 22.00 -52.37 0.51
CA LEU A 207 21.63 -51.76 -0.78
C LEU A 207 21.00 -52.81 -1.72
N SER A 208 19.86 -52.46 -2.32
CA SER A 208 19.26 -53.15 -3.47
C SER A 208 19.23 -52.21 -4.68
N GLN A 209 20.20 -52.46 -5.56
CA GLN A 209 20.28 -52.33 -7.02
C GLN A 209 19.82 -51.05 -7.76
N ASN A 210 20.80 -50.53 -8.51
CA ASN A 210 20.75 -49.63 -9.66
C ASN A 210 20.59 -48.14 -9.43
N SER A 211 21.50 -47.55 -8.64
CA SER A 211 21.93 -46.18 -8.91
C SER A 211 23.33 -45.89 -8.37
N ASN A 212 24.27 -45.55 -9.26
CA ASN A 212 25.60 -45.05 -8.91
C ASN A 212 25.53 -43.60 -8.39
N PHE A 213 24.81 -43.34 -7.30
CA PHE A 213 24.79 -42.03 -6.65
C PHE A 213 24.82 -42.15 -5.13
N VAL A 214 25.36 -41.11 -4.48
CA VAL A 214 25.33 -40.95 -3.02
C VAL A 214 24.31 -39.87 -2.66
N GLU A 215 23.44 -40.15 -1.68
CA GLU A 215 22.49 -39.17 -1.15
C GLU A 215 23.14 -38.36 -0.01
N PHE A 216 22.98 -37.03 -0.09
CA PHE A 216 23.43 -36.09 0.93
C PHE A 216 22.22 -35.33 1.51
N PRO A 217 22.02 -35.31 2.84
CA PRO A 217 20.89 -34.64 3.47
C PRO A 217 21.07 -33.12 3.50
N LEU A 218 20.02 -32.36 3.19
CA LEU A 218 19.98 -30.90 3.36
C LEU A 218 19.63 -30.46 4.79
N PHE A 219 19.65 -31.41 5.73
CA PHE A 219 19.27 -31.20 7.12
C PHE A 219 20.27 -31.88 8.05
N LEU A 220 20.42 -31.32 9.25
CA LEU A 220 21.33 -31.81 10.29
C LEU A 220 20.51 -32.63 11.29
N ASP A 221 20.46 -33.95 11.10
CA ASP A 221 19.85 -34.87 12.08
C ASP A 221 20.93 -35.84 12.54
N GLY A 222 21.65 -35.45 13.60
CA GLY A 222 22.60 -36.32 14.31
C GLY A 222 23.88 -36.76 13.56
N GLN A 223 24.16 -36.30 12.33
CA GLN A 223 25.40 -36.62 11.61
C GLN A 223 26.11 -35.41 10.96
N ASP A 224 27.43 -35.60 10.84
CA ASP A 224 28.51 -34.80 10.25
C ASP A 224 28.08 -33.54 9.46
N THR A 225 28.33 -32.37 10.06
CA THR A 225 28.09 -31.04 9.47
C THR A 225 28.68 -30.89 8.08
N THR A 226 29.73 -31.66 7.79
CA THR A 226 30.45 -31.68 6.52
C THR A 226 29.56 -32.21 5.39
N ARG A 227 28.72 -33.23 5.64
CA ARG A 227 27.83 -33.83 4.63
C ARG A 227 26.67 -32.91 4.28
N ALA A 228 26.09 -32.23 5.27
CA ALA A 228 25.02 -31.26 5.04
C ALA A 228 25.54 -30.00 4.33
N ALA A 229 26.72 -29.50 4.71
CA ALA A 229 27.37 -28.40 3.99
C ALA A 229 27.67 -28.75 2.53
N TYR A 230 28.09 -30.00 2.28
CA TYR A 230 28.27 -30.50 0.93
C TYR A 230 26.95 -30.62 0.16
N ALA A 231 25.87 -31.09 0.79
CA ALA A 231 24.53 -31.10 0.20
C ALA A 231 24.07 -29.69 -0.23
N VAL A 232 24.27 -28.69 0.62
CA VAL A 232 23.93 -27.28 0.32
C VAL A 232 24.79 -26.75 -0.83
N PHE A 233 26.08 -27.12 -0.87
CA PHE A 233 26.95 -26.78 -1.99
C PHE A 233 26.44 -27.35 -3.32
N LEU A 234 26.04 -28.61 -3.36
CA LEU A 234 25.47 -29.25 -4.56
C LEU A 234 24.14 -28.60 -4.98
N LEU A 235 23.28 -28.25 -4.02
CA LEU A 235 22.03 -27.53 -4.29
C LEU A 235 22.30 -26.17 -4.92
N ASN A 236 23.29 -25.44 -4.40
CA ASN A 236 23.73 -24.18 -4.98
C ASN A 236 24.27 -24.34 -6.40
N LYS A 237 24.90 -25.47 -6.74
CA LYS A 237 25.32 -25.77 -8.11
C LYS A 237 24.16 -25.99 -9.08
N ASN A 238 23.05 -26.58 -8.63
CA ASN A 238 21.83 -26.64 -9.45
C ASN A 238 21.21 -25.25 -9.64
N ILE A 239 21.20 -24.42 -8.60
CA ILE A 239 20.68 -23.04 -8.68
C ILE A 239 21.52 -22.23 -9.66
N GLU A 240 22.84 -22.31 -9.54
CA GLU A 240 23.80 -21.70 -10.47
C GLU A 240 23.56 -22.15 -11.91
N GLN A 241 23.32 -23.44 -12.14
CA GLN A 241 22.98 -23.96 -13.46
C GLN A 241 21.70 -23.31 -14.02
N LEU A 242 20.65 -23.17 -13.20
CA LEU A 242 19.40 -22.55 -13.64
C LEU A 242 19.55 -21.04 -13.89
N LEU A 243 20.28 -20.33 -13.03
CA LEU A 243 20.56 -18.90 -13.17
C LEU A 243 21.38 -18.61 -14.43
N ASN A 244 22.44 -19.39 -14.65
CA ASN A 244 23.27 -19.27 -15.85
C ASN A 244 22.46 -19.55 -17.12
N PHE A 245 21.51 -20.49 -17.09
CA PHE A 245 20.64 -20.76 -18.24
C PHE A 245 19.75 -19.57 -18.61
N VAL A 246 19.28 -18.78 -17.63
CA VAL A 246 18.49 -17.56 -17.89
C VAL A 246 19.36 -16.31 -18.12
N GLY A 247 20.68 -16.46 -18.22
CA GLY A 247 21.62 -15.37 -18.49
C GLY A 247 21.95 -14.49 -17.29
N GLU A 248 21.60 -14.94 -16.07
CA GLU A 248 21.91 -14.25 -14.81
C GLU A 248 23.18 -14.83 -14.19
N ASN A 249 24.13 -13.97 -13.83
CA ASN A 249 25.40 -14.40 -13.25
C ASN A 249 25.22 -14.88 -11.81
N SER A 250 25.39 -16.17 -11.57
CA SER A 250 25.49 -16.71 -10.22
C SER A 250 26.84 -16.31 -9.60
N LEU A 251 26.83 -15.37 -8.64
CA LEU A 251 27.96 -15.13 -7.75
C LEU A 251 28.01 -16.26 -6.71
N GLY A 252 28.48 -17.43 -7.13
CA GLY A 252 28.74 -18.54 -6.21
C GLY A 252 29.77 -18.13 -5.14
N PRO A 253 29.86 -18.83 -3.98
CA PRO A 253 30.65 -18.38 -2.83
C PRO A 253 32.17 -18.33 -3.06
N ARG A 254 32.66 -18.71 -4.23
CA ARG A 254 34.08 -18.83 -4.55
C ARG A 254 34.36 -18.52 -6.02
N GLN A 255 34.23 -17.25 -6.41
CA GLN A 255 35.01 -16.73 -7.54
C GLN A 255 35.24 -15.22 -7.38
N ARG A 256 36.19 -14.86 -6.50
CA ARG A 256 37.11 -13.77 -6.78
C ARG A 256 38.15 -14.34 -7.75
N SER A 257 38.03 -14.04 -9.03
CA SER A 257 39.15 -14.21 -9.96
C SER A 257 39.23 -13.00 -10.88
N ARG A 258 40.37 -12.31 -10.74
CA ARG A 258 40.90 -11.27 -11.62
C ARG A 258 40.65 -11.60 -13.10
N SER A 259 40.20 -10.59 -13.85
CA SER A 259 40.34 -10.49 -15.31
C SER A 259 41.00 -9.14 -15.64
N PRO A 260 41.66 -9.03 -16.81
CA PRO A 260 42.81 -8.14 -17.06
C PRO A 260 42.40 -6.68 -17.29
N GLU A 261 43.34 -5.78 -17.00
CA GLU A 261 43.23 -4.35 -17.29
C GLU A 261 42.95 -4.08 -18.78
N THR A 262 41.85 -3.35 -19.03
CA THR A 262 41.70 -2.45 -20.18
C THR A 262 41.29 -1.08 -19.64
N PRO A 263 41.71 0.03 -20.29
CA PRO A 263 41.83 1.33 -19.63
C PRO A 263 40.47 1.83 -19.17
N HIS A 264 40.37 2.24 -17.91
CA HIS A 264 39.18 2.81 -17.30
C HIS A 264 38.66 4.01 -18.11
N GLN A 265 37.62 3.80 -18.91
CA GLN A 265 36.80 4.89 -19.44
C GLN A 265 36.02 5.49 -18.26
N LYS A 266 36.60 6.55 -17.68
CA LYS A 266 35.94 7.39 -16.69
C LYS A 266 35.20 8.47 -17.45
N ILE A 267 33.92 8.64 -17.14
CA ILE A 267 33.10 9.70 -17.68
C ILE A 267 32.87 10.77 -16.62
N THR A 268 32.78 12.02 -17.04
CA THR A 268 32.40 13.15 -16.20
C THR A 268 30.89 13.31 -16.27
N LEU A 269 30.22 13.36 -15.12
CA LEU A 269 28.77 13.56 -15.02
C LEU A 269 28.49 14.85 -14.25
N LYS A 270 27.47 15.59 -14.68
CA LYS A 270 26.98 16.78 -13.98
C LYS A 270 25.86 16.39 -13.05
N VAL A 271 26.00 16.68 -11.77
CA VAL A 271 24.86 16.65 -10.85
C VAL A 271 24.35 18.06 -10.72
N LYS A 272 23.18 18.30 -11.31
CA LYS A 272 22.49 19.57 -11.21
C LYS A 272 21.51 19.48 -10.06
N ASN A 273 21.66 20.39 -9.13
CA ASN A 273 20.65 20.57 -8.10
C ASN A 273 19.50 21.37 -8.68
N GLN A 274 18.33 21.32 -8.04
CA GLN A 274 17.16 21.96 -8.65
C GLN A 274 17.23 23.51 -8.59
N GLN A 275 18.24 24.09 -7.90
CA GLN A 275 18.62 25.52 -7.94
C GLN A 275 19.50 25.88 -9.15
N GLY A 276 19.80 24.92 -10.04
CA GLY A 276 20.63 25.11 -11.23
C GLY A 276 22.15 25.09 -10.98
N ALA A 277 22.59 24.86 -9.74
CA ALA A 277 24.01 24.73 -9.41
C ALA A 277 24.54 23.35 -9.81
N GLU A 278 25.63 23.33 -10.54
CA GLU A 278 26.20 22.14 -11.17
C GLU A 278 27.47 21.69 -10.44
N ASP A 279 27.50 20.42 -10.04
CA ASP A 279 28.70 19.77 -9.50
C ASP A 279 29.16 18.68 -10.46
N LEU A 280 30.41 18.78 -10.92
CA LEU A 280 31.03 17.82 -11.82
C LEU A 280 31.68 16.66 -11.04
N TYR A 281 31.34 15.44 -11.40
CA TYR A 281 31.90 14.23 -10.80
C TYR A 281 32.46 13.30 -11.86
N LYS A 282 33.74 12.95 -11.73
CA LYS A 282 34.39 11.98 -12.60
C LYS A 282 34.23 10.57 -12.03
N ILE A 283 33.48 9.72 -12.71
CA ILE A 283 33.14 8.37 -12.25
C ILE A 283 33.46 7.33 -13.34
N GLY A 284 33.93 6.15 -12.94
CA GLY A 284 34.12 5.05 -13.89
C GLY A 284 32.79 4.61 -14.50
N ALA A 285 32.73 4.30 -15.79
CA ALA A 285 31.50 3.86 -16.45
C ALA A 285 30.82 2.65 -15.77
N HIS A 286 31.58 1.83 -15.05
CA HIS A 286 31.07 0.68 -14.29
C HIS A 286 31.07 0.86 -12.76
N ALA A 287 31.38 2.07 -12.26
CA ALA A 287 31.31 2.35 -10.83
C ALA A 287 29.88 2.68 -10.40
N HIS A 288 29.47 2.21 -9.22
CA HIS A 288 28.15 2.50 -8.67
C HIS A 288 27.96 4.00 -8.40
N LEU A 289 26.82 4.54 -8.84
CA LEU A 289 26.46 5.95 -8.66
C LEU A 289 26.30 6.35 -7.20
N LYS A 290 26.14 5.39 -6.26
CA LYS A 290 26.19 5.63 -4.80
C LYS A 290 27.36 6.51 -4.38
N LYS A 291 28.55 6.31 -4.96
CA LYS A 291 29.75 7.09 -4.60
C LYS A 291 29.58 8.57 -4.96
N LEU A 292 29.08 8.84 -6.17
CA LEU A 292 28.78 10.19 -6.64
C LEU A 292 27.65 10.82 -5.82
N MET A 293 26.56 10.09 -5.57
CA MET A 293 25.43 10.56 -4.75
C MET A 293 25.85 10.89 -3.32
N SER A 294 26.63 10.02 -2.67
CA SER A 294 27.11 10.24 -1.31
C SER A 294 28.09 11.42 -1.24
N ALA A 295 28.97 11.55 -2.23
CA ALA A 295 29.89 12.68 -2.33
C ALA A 295 29.15 14.00 -2.55
N TYR A 296 28.08 13.99 -3.36
CA TYR A 296 27.21 15.14 -3.56
C TYR A 296 26.49 15.55 -2.27
N CYS A 297 25.84 14.60 -1.58
CA CYS A 297 25.18 14.86 -0.30
C CYS A 297 26.16 15.38 0.76
N MET A 298 27.35 14.79 0.88
CA MET A 298 28.38 15.25 1.81
C MET A 298 28.90 16.65 1.45
N LYS A 299 29.16 16.94 0.17
CA LYS A 299 29.65 18.24 -0.29
C LYS A 299 28.64 19.36 -0.02
N ARG A 300 27.34 19.06 -0.09
CA ARG A 300 26.24 20.00 0.07
C ARG A 300 25.60 19.98 1.48
N ASN A 301 26.14 19.17 2.39
CA ASN A 301 25.62 18.96 3.75
C ASN A 301 24.13 18.52 3.78
N LEU A 302 23.76 17.59 2.90
CA LEU A 302 22.41 17.03 2.75
C LEU A 302 22.33 15.60 3.29
N GLU A 303 21.17 15.21 3.81
CA GLU A 303 20.92 13.82 4.23
C GLU A 303 20.65 12.92 3.02
N TYR A 304 21.32 11.77 2.93
CA TYR A 304 21.19 10.87 1.77
C TYR A 304 19.76 10.35 1.56
N GLY A 305 18.98 10.22 2.64
CA GLY A 305 17.59 9.77 2.59
C GLY A 305 16.61 10.84 2.09
N SER A 306 16.96 12.12 2.20
CA SER A 306 16.11 13.24 1.82
C SER A 306 16.33 13.69 0.38
N VAL A 307 17.16 12.99 -0.42
CA VAL A 307 17.52 13.36 -1.79
C VAL A 307 17.38 12.18 -2.76
N ARG A 308 16.59 12.37 -3.80
CA ARG A 308 16.45 11.52 -4.98
C ARG A 308 17.31 12.05 -6.11
N PHE A 309 17.87 11.16 -6.92
CA PHE A 309 18.66 11.54 -8.10
C PHE A 309 17.96 10.97 -9.32
N VAL A 310 17.76 11.77 -10.35
CA VAL A 310 16.90 11.50 -11.50
C VAL A 310 17.71 11.72 -12.78
N TYR A 311 17.62 10.79 -13.72
CA TYR A 311 18.23 10.89 -15.04
C TYR A 311 17.18 10.48 -16.08
N ASN A 312 16.97 11.32 -17.10
CA ASN A 312 15.93 11.14 -18.13
C ASN A 312 14.53 10.89 -17.54
N GLY A 313 14.15 11.65 -16.51
CA GLY A 313 12.83 11.57 -15.87
C GLY A 313 12.62 10.31 -15.02
N ARG A 314 13.66 9.52 -14.75
CA ARG A 314 13.59 8.30 -13.92
C ARG A 314 14.56 8.35 -12.76
N GLU A 315 14.12 7.90 -11.61
CA GLU A 315 14.96 7.83 -10.42
C GLU A 315 16.11 6.82 -10.60
N ILE A 316 17.32 7.30 -10.37
CA ILE A 316 18.57 6.55 -10.34
C ILE A 316 18.70 5.91 -8.97
N LYS A 317 18.93 4.60 -8.95
CA LYS A 317 19.20 3.86 -7.71
C LYS A 317 20.70 3.81 -7.44
N ALA A 318 21.08 3.87 -6.17
CA ALA A 318 22.47 3.89 -5.69
C ALA A 318 23.38 2.80 -6.29
N ARG A 319 22.80 1.64 -6.63
CA ARG A 319 23.54 0.47 -7.15
C ARG A 319 23.66 0.46 -8.68
N GLN A 320 23.02 1.38 -9.40
CA GLN A 320 23.16 1.47 -10.86
C GLN A 320 24.52 2.08 -11.23
N THR A 321 25.02 1.74 -12.42
CA THR A 321 26.26 2.29 -12.97
C THR A 321 25.98 3.13 -14.21
N PRO A 322 26.84 4.08 -14.58
CA PRO A 322 26.63 4.89 -15.77
C PRO A 322 26.45 4.08 -17.06
N ALA A 323 27.25 3.03 -17.26
CA ALA A 323 27.13 2.12 -18.41
C ALA A 323 25.78 1.38 -18.48
N GLN A 324 25.16 1.09 -17.33
CA GLN A 324 23.83 0.46 -17.29
C GLN A 324 22.73 1.44 -17.68
N LEU A 325 22.91 2.71 -17.33
CA LEU A 325 21.99 3.80 -17.68
C LEU A 325 22.30 4.42 -19.05
N LYS A 326 23.33 3.90 -19.75
CA LYS A 326 23.86 4.42 -21.02
C LYS A 326 24.22 5.90 -20.95
N MET A 327 24.77 6.33 -19.82
CA MET A 327 25.21 7.71 -19.62
C MET A 327 26.52 7.98 -20.39
N GLU A 328 26.59 9.14 -21.02
CA GLU A 328 27.73 9.64 -21.80
C GLU A 328 28.47 10.78 -21.06
N GLU A 329 29.52 11.33 -21.66
CA GLU A 329 30.30 12.43 -21.05
C GLU A 329 29.44 13.70 -20.92
N GLU A 330 29.52 14.37 -19.77
CA GLU A 330 28.79 15.59 -19.40
C GLU A 330 27.27 15.42 -19.21
N ASP A 331 26.77 14.19 -19.13
CA ASP A 331 25.35 13.91 -18.88
C ASP A 331 24.87 14.45 -17.52
N GLU A 332 23.63 14.95 -17.52
CA GLU A 332 23.03 15.67 -16.39
C GLU A 332 22.14 14.76 -15.52
N ILE A 333 22.47 14.68 -14.24
CA ILE A 333 21.69 14.03 -13.18
C ILE A 333 21.05 15.12 -12.33
N CYS A 334 19.72 15.13 -12.25
CA CYS A 334 18.98 16.04 -11.38
C CYS A 334 18.90 15.46 -9.97
N SER A 335 19.24 16.22 -8.94
CA SER A 335 18.92 15.85 -7.54
C SER A 335 17.63 16.54 -7.09
N VAL A 336 16.76 15.89 -6.33
CA VAL A 336 15.39 16.31 -5.92
C VAL A 336 15.16 15.93 -4.46
N MET A 337 14.58 16.78 -3.60
CA MET A 337 14.34 16.40 -2.19
C MET A 337 13.02 15.61 -1.98
N GLU A 338 12.94 14.78 -0.94
CA GLU A 338 11.80 13.92 -0.59
C GLU A 338 11.22 14.27 0.80
N LEU A 339 9.89 14.37 0.95
CA LEU A 339 9.18 14.60 2.22
C LEU A 339 8.14 13.49 2.50
N GLY A 340 8.02 13.10 3.77
CA GLY A 340 7.12 12.06 4.28
C GLY A 340 6.37 12.55 5.52
N GLY A 341 5.04 12.43 5.51
CA GLY A 341 4.16 12.81 6.63
C GLY A 341 4.43 12.00 7.90
N GLY A 342 4.31 12.68 9.06
CA GLY A 342 4.70 12.16 10.36
C GLY A 342 3.74 11.11 10.96
N VAL A 343 4.32 10.10 11.62
CA VAL A 343 3.63 9.13 12.49
C VAL A 343 3.92 9.52 13.95
N TYR A 344 2.88 9.70 14.78
CA TYR A 344 3.03 10.07 16.20
C TYR A 344 2.12 9.26 17.13
N TYR A 345 2.62 8.96 18.34
CA TYR A 345 1.87 8.29 19.41
C TYR A 345 1.24 9.33 20.35
N LEU A 346 -0.08 9.29 20.54
CA LEU A 346 -0.82 10.21 21.43
C LEU A 346 -1.28 9.47 22.69
N LEU A 347 -0.92 10.00 23.87
CA LEU A 347 -1.33 9.46 25.17
C LEU A 347 -2.36 10.38 25.85
N ARG A 348 -3.39 9.80 26.45
CA ARG A 348 -4.48 10.51 27.14
C ARG A 348 -4.05 11.01 28.53
N CYS A 349 -4.44 12.23 28.91
CA CYS A 349 -4.27 12.73 30.27
C CYS A 349 -5.39 12.17 31.18
N ASN A 350 -5.03 11.54 32.31
CA ASN A 350 -5.95 10.78 33.16
C ASN A 350 -6.76 11.71 34.10
N THR A 351 -8.06 11.44 34.23
CA THR A 351 -9.09 12.32 34.81
C THR A 351 -8.97 12.61 36.32
N HIS A 352 -8.09 11.91 37.04
CA HIS A 352 -7.95 12.07 38.48
C HIS A 352 -7.02 13.22 38.94
N LEU A 353 -6.13 13.73 38.07
CA LEU A 353 -5.20 14.80 38.46
C LEU A 353 -5.82 16.22 38.35
N CYS A 354 -6.70 16.46 37.37
CA CYS A 354 -7.17 17.83 37.08
C CYS A 354 -8.25 18.36 38.03
N LYS A 355 -8.87 17.52 38.87
CA LYS A 355 -9.88 17.96 39.85
C LYS A 355 -9.31 18.43 41.20
N ASN A 356 -8.01 18.24 41.48
CA ASN A 356 -7.43 18.53 42.79
C ASN A 356 -6.12 19.32 42.79
N LEU A 357 -5.86 20.16 41.77
CA LEU A 357 -4.70 21.08 41.79
C LEU A 357 -5.05 22.42 42.47
N LYS A 358 -5.58 22.36 43.69
CA LYS A 358 -5.69 23.49 44.64
C LYS A 358 -5.54 23.01 46.09
N MET A 359 -4.58 22.14 46.36
CA MET A 359 -4.03 21.94 47.71
C MET A 359 -2.78 21.06 47.61
N VAL A 360 -1.84 21.28 48.52
CA VAL A 360 -0.57 20.56 48.68
C VAL A 360 0.62 21.14 47.89
N VAL A 361 0.96 22.39 48.23
CA VAL A 361 2.37 22.81 48.31
C VAL A 361 2.66 23.07 49.79
N LYS A 362 3.04 22.01 50.52
CA LYS A 362 3.78 22.06 51.80
C LYS A 362 4.13 20.64 52.25
N CYS A 363 5.36 20.48 52.74
CA CYS A 363 6.06 19.25 53.14
C CYS A 363 6.70 18.50 51.96
N THR A 364 8.01 18.22 51.91
CA THR A 364 9.07 18.27 52.94
C THR A 364 10.41 18.24 52.22
N MET A 365 11.34 19.10 52.65
CA MET A 365 12.76 18.91 52.43
C MET A 365 13.26 17.72 53.27
N SER A 366 14.14 16.90 52.69
CA SER A 366 15.36 16.33 53.32
C SER A 366 15.69 14.96 52.72
N MET A 367 16.69 14.90 51.85
CA MET A 367 17.93 14.15 52.08
C MET A 367 18.73 14.09 50.78
N SER A 368 19.73 14.95 50.70
CA SER A 368 20.91 14.74 49.87
C SER A 368 21.75 13.65 50.50
N PHE A 369 22.14 12.59 49.77
CA PHE A 369 23.47 11.96 49.85
C PHE A 369 23.60 10.88 48.75
N PHE A 370 24.78 10.85 48.12
CA PHE A 370 25.26 10.00 47.02
C PHE A 370 25.18 10.55 45.59
N VAL A 371 26.07 11.50 45.34
CA VAL A 371 26.72 11.72 44.04
C VAL A 371 27.93 10.78 43.95
N ILE A 372 28.31 10.43 42.72
CA ILE A 372 29.53 9.73 42.25
C ILE A 372 29.40 8.20 42.07
N PHE A 373 28.91 7.77 40.90
CA PHE A 373 29.60 6.89 39.93
C PHE A 373 28.58 6.30 38.93
N ALA A 374 28.29 7.03 37.85
CA ALA A 374 27.76 6.48 36.60
C ALA A 374 27.93 7.50 35.48
N SER A 375 29.16 7.67 35.00
CA SER A 375 29.39 8.17 33.64
C SER A 375 29.03 7.05 32.66
N THR A 376 27.73 6.75 32.56
CA THR A 376 27.15 5.94 31.50
C THR A 376 26.63 6.90 30.45
N VAL A 377 27.19 6.77 29.25
CA VAL A 377 26.72 7.34 28.00
C VAL A 377 25.19 7.36 27.99
N THR A 378 24.61 8.54 28.18
CA THR A 378 23.20 8.79 27.90
C THR A 378 23.06 8.69 26.40
N VAL A 379 22.73 7.49 25.89
CA VAL A 379 22.10 7.39 24.58
C VAL A 379 20.76 8.08 24.75
N ILE A 380 20.72 9.36 24.36
CA ILE A 380 19.47 10.08 24.20
C ILE A 380 18.77 9.39 23.03
N VAL A 381 17.95 8.39 23.32
CA VAL A 381 16.86 8.03 22.43
C VAL A 381 15.92 9.23 22.50
N HIS A 382 15.93 10.11 21.50
CA HIS A 382 14.85 11.08 21.36
C HIS A 382 13.55 10.29 21.23
N GLY A 383 12.81 10.18 22.33
CA GLY A 383 11.42 9.75 22.29
C GLY A 383 10.64 10.72 21.41
N PHE A 384 9.65 10.21 20.67
CA PHE A 384 8.74 11.08 19.93
C PHE A 384 8.06 12.03 20.93
N PRO A 385 7.98 13.35 20.65
CA PRO A 385 7.36 14.31 21.55
C PRO A 385 5.88 13.94 21.79
N SER A 386 5.47 13.90 23.06
CA SER A 386 4.09 13.59 23.46
C SER A 386 3.31 14.88 23.74
N THR A 387 1.98 14.83 23.64
CA THR A 387 1.14 15.94 24.14
C THR A 387 1.16 16.07 25.67
N LEU A 388 1.71 15.08 26.38
CA LEU A 388 2.05 15.21 27.80
C LEU A 388 3.21 16.19 28.04
N ASP A 389 4.04 16.41 27.02
CA ASP A 389 5.20 17.31 27.06
C ASP A 389 4.86 18.71 26.51
N CYS A 390 3.58 18.98 26.19
CA CYS A 390 3.11 20.23 25.61
C CYS A 390 3.17 21.44 26.59
N PRO A 391 3.24 22.69 26.08
CA PRO A 391 3.23 23.03 24.66
C PRO A 391 4.58 22.78 23.98
N LEU A 392 4.53 22.25 22.75
CA LEU A 392 5.72 22.12 21.90
C LEU A 392 6.02 23.48 21.25
N ASN A 393 7.31 23.79 21.11
CA ASN A 393 7.70 25.00 20.39
C ASN A 393 7.25 24.90 18.91
N PRO A 394 6.71 25.97 18.32
CA PRO A 394 6.33 25.99 16.91
C PRO A 394 7.49 25.62 15.99
N VAL A 395 7.20 24.76 15.01
CA VAL A 395 8.14 24.36 13.95
C VAL A 395 7.49 24.55 12.59
N THR A 396 8.18 25.22 11.69
CA THR A 396 7.85 25.28 10.26
C THR A 396 8.89 24.45 9.52
N ALA A 397 8.44 23.42 8.79
CA ALA A 397 9.33 22.66 7.93
C ALA A 397 9.86 23.58 6.80
N PRO A 398 11.16 23.54 6.48
CA PRO A 398 11.70 24.36 5.42
C PRO A 398 11.08 23.95 4.08
N LEU A 399 10.55 24.93 3.33
CA LEU A 399 10.07 24.69 1.98
C LEU A 399 11.24 24.31 1.07
N ASP A 400 11.10 23.22 0.32
CA ASP A 400 12.03 22.94 -0.78
C ASP A 400 11.78 23.99 -1.87
N PRO A 401 12.73 24.91 -2.16
CA PRO A 401 12.53 26.00 -3.13
C PRO A 401 12.31 25.51 -4.57
N ASN A 402 12.43 24.21 -4.77
CA ASN A 402 12.35 23.54 -6.05
C ASN A 402 11.17 22.57 -6.15
N LEU A 403 10.38 22.47 -5.08
CA LEU A 403 9.11 21.76 -5.09
C LEU A 403 8.26 22.39 -6.19
N ASN A 404 7.80 21.59 -7.14
CA ASN A 404 6.69 22.04 -7.98
C ASN A 404 5.42 21.88 -7.13
N PRO A 405 4.79 22.97 -6.68
CA PRO A 405 3.64 22.87 -5.80
C PRO A 405 2.39 22.41 -6.56
N ILE A 406 2.41 22.44 -7.90
CA ILE A 406 1.26 22.18 -8.76
C ILE A 406 1.16 20.68 -9.09
N ALA A 407 0.00 20.10 -8.81
CA ALA A 407 -0.32 18.73 -9.21
C ALA A 407 -0.86 18.66 -10.66
N PHE A 408 -0.52 17.59 -11.38
CA PHE A 408 -0.99 17.33 -12.73
C PHE A 408 -2.01 16.19 -12.76
N ASP A 409 -3.19 16.45 -13.34
CA ASP A 409 -4.25 15.45 -13.48
C ASP A 409 -3.79 14.23 -14.30
N LEU A 410 -4.34 13.08 -13.94
CA LEU A 410 -4.23 11.87 -14.75
C LEU A 410 -5.05 12.02 -16.04
N PRO A 411 -4.50 11.61 -17.20
CA PRO A 411 -5.21 11.73 -18.48
C PRO A 411 -6.37 10.72 -18.57
N GLU A 412 -7.42 11.03 -19.34
CA GLU A 412 -8.55 10.10 -19.56
C GLU A 412 -8.15 8.74 -20.16
N SER A 413 -6.97 8.68 -20.81
CA SER A 413 -6.39 7.45 -21.34
C SER A 413 -5.71 6.57 -20.30
N ASP A 414 -5.69 6.98 -19.02
CA ASP A 414 -5.09 6.19 -17.95
C ASP A 414 -5.83 4.84 -17.81
N PRO A 415 -5.10 3.71 -17.73
CA PRO A 415 -5.71 2.39 -17.66
C PRO A 415 -6.58 2.17 -16.41
N SER A 416 -6.44 2.97 -15.36
CA SER A 416 -7.28 2.90 -14.16
C SER A 416 -8.71 3.41 -14.38
N PHE A 417 -8.97 4.18 -15.44
CA PHE A 417 -10.31 4.71 -15.75
C PHE A 417 -11.11 3.80 -16.68
N VAL A 418 -10.49 2.72 -17.17
CA VAL A 418 -11.10 1.80 -18.12
C VAL A 418 -12.33 1.13 -17.51
N LYS A 419 -13.46 1.29 -18.18
CA LYS A 419 -14.72 0.66 -17.79
C LYS A 419 -14.66 -0.87 -17.84
N PRO A 420 -15.34 -1.59 -16.93
CA PRO A 420 -15.51 -3.02 -17.06
C PRO A 420 -16.35 -3.39 -18.29
N ASN A 421 -16.14 -4.61 -18.78
CA ASN A 421 -16.96 -5.25 -19.82
C ASN A 421 -17.30 -6.64 -19.29
N PRO A 422 -18.59 -7.04 -19.18
CA PRO A 422 -19.82 -6.45 -19.77
C PRO A 422 -20.40 -5.22 -19.05
N GLU A 423 -21.35 -4.55 -19.71
CA GLU A 423 -21.94 -3.23 -19.39
C GLU A 423 -22.51 -3.08 -17.97
N PHE A 424 -23.11 -4.14 -17.40
CA PHE A 424 -23.69 -4.10 -16.05
C PHE A 424 -22.80 -4.72 -14.97
N LEU A 425 -21.52 -4.99 -15.27
CA LEU A 425 -20.62 -5.49 -14.25
C LEU A 425 -20.34 -4.40 -13.20
N PRO A 426 -20.42 -4.71 -11.88
CA PRO A 426 -20.15 -3.74 -10.83
C PRO A 426 -18.78 -3.06 -10.95
N GLN A 427 -18.77 -1.75 -10.76
CA GLN A 427 -17.59 -0.88 -10.72
C GLN A 427 -17.70 0.14 -9.58
N GLN A 428 -16.60 0.83 -9.27
CA GLN A 428 -16.55 1.88 -8.25
C GLN A 428 -17.00 1.35 -6.88
N ILE A 429 -16.62 0.10 -6.59
CA ILE A 429 -17.08 -0.61 -5.39
C ILE A 429 -16.49 0.05 -4.14
N SER A 430 -17.32 0.30 -3.14
CA SER A 430 -16.92 0.88 -1.87
C SER A 430 -17.58 0.18 -0.68
N VAL A 431 -16.85 0.14 0.43
CA VAL A 431 -17.33 -0.31 1.73
C VAL A 431 -17.34 0.89 2.68
N SER A 432 -18.47 1.15 3.33
CA SER A 432 -18.59 2.20 4.36
C SER A 432 -19.07 1.58 5.66
N LEU A 433 -18.68 2.15 6.80
CA LEU A 433 -19.17 1.70 8.10
C LEU A 433 -20.64 2.12 8.29
N SER A 434 -21.38 1.30 9.04
CA SER A 434 -22.60 1.78 9.72
C SER A 434 -22.21 2.43 11.06
N TYR A 435 -23.17 2.71 11.94
CA TYR A 435 -22.92 3.30 13.26
C TYR A 435 -22.04 2.42 14.17
N SER A 436 -22.16 1.08 14.05
CA SER A 436 -21.50 0.10 14.91
C SER A 436 -20.86 -1.04 14.10
N PHE A 437 -19.97 -1.80 14.74
CA PHE A 437 -19.15 -2.86 14.13
C PHE A 437 -19.94 -3.99 13.44
N ASP A 438 -21.20 -4.18 13.82
CA ASP A 438 -22.06 -5.28 13.39
C ASP A 438 -22.80 -4.99 12.07
N SER A 439 -22.55 -3.83 11.47
CA SER A 439 -23.08 -3.48 10.16
C SER A 439 -22.10 -2.68 9.31
N VAL A 440 -22.13 -2.93 8.00
CA VAL A 440 -21.43 -2.13 6.98
C VAL A 440 -22.34 -1.92 5.78
N TRP A 441 -22.05 -0.90 4.98
CA TRP A 441 -22.67 -0.67 3.69
C TRP A 441 -21.72 -1.06 2.57
N ILE A 442 -22.25 -1.73 1.54
CA ILE A 442 -21.55 -2.00 0.29
C ILE A 442 -22.25 -1.21 -0.80
N SER A 443 -21.48 -0.39 -1.51
CA SER A 443 -21.98 0.43 -2.61
C SER A 443 -21.22 0.15 -3.90
N TRP A 444 -21.88 0.28 -5.05
CA TRP A 444 -21.26 0.12 -6.36
C TRP A 444 -22.11 0.78 -7.45
N VAL A 445 -21.55 0.91 -8.64
CA VAL A 445 -22.24 1.42 -9.84
C VAL A 445 -22.34 0.32 -10.89
N THR A 446 -23.46 0.22 -11.61
CA THR A 446 -23.64 -0.59 -12.83
C THR A 446 -24.13 0.26 -13.99
N GLY A 447 -23.77 -0.13 -15.22
CA GLY A 447 -24.04 0.69 -16.40
C GLY A 447 -23.06 1.86 -16.51
N GLU A 448 -23.01 2.46 -17.70
CA GLU A 448 -22.22 3.67 -17.94
C GLU A 448 -23.07 4.93 -17.74
N TYR A 449 -22.40 5.99 -17.29
CA TYR A 449 -22.98 7.33 -17.28
C TYR A 449 -23.25 7.82 -18.70
N GLN A 450 -24.12 8.81 -18.83
CA GLN A 450 -24.48 9.43 -20.11
C GLN A 450 -24.23 10.93 -20.06
N ILE A 451 -23.76 11.52 -21.18
CA ILE A 451 -23.48 12.94 -21.32
C ILE A 451 -24.09 13.45 -22.63
N GLY A 452 -24.84 14.56 -22.57
CA GLY A 452 -25.00 15.47 -23.71
C GLY A 452 -26.00 15.10 -24.81
N GLU A 453 -27.03 14.29 -24.55
CA GLU A 453 -28.18 14.18 -25.46
C GLU A 453 -29.44 14.72 -24.76
N GLU A 454 -30.16 15.64 -25.43
CA GLU A 454 -31.45 16.21 -24.96
C GLU A 454 -32.49 15.12 -24.64
N ASP A 455 -32.31 13.89 -25.16
CA ASP A 455 -33.19 12.72 -25.00
C ASP A 455 -32.62 11.59 -24.12
N SER A 456 -31.46 11.77 -23.47
CA SER A 456 -30.86 10.74 -22.61
C SER A 456 -31.60 10.61 -21.28
N ALA A 457 -32.69 9.82 -21.28
CA ALA A 457 -33.44 9.51 -20.07
C ALA A 457 -32.53 8.81 -19.04
N PRO A 458 -32.58 9.20 -17.75
CA PRO A 458 -31.89 8.48 -16.68
C PRO A 458 -32.21 6.99 -16.74
N LEU A 459 -31.20 6.15 -16.48
CA LEU A 459 -31.40 4.70 -16.41
C LEU A 459 -32.45 4.38 -15.33
N ASP A 460 -33.36 3.43 -15.61
CA ASP A 460 -34.30 2.98 -14.58
C ASP A 460 -33.54 2.15 -13.53
N PRO A 461 -33.43 2.63 -12.27
CA PRO A 461 -32.67 1.94 -11.22
C PRO A 461 -33.24 0.56 -10.89
N ASN A 462 -34.50 0.28 -11.23
CA ASN A 462 -35.15 -1.01 -10.98
C ASN A 462 -34.78 -2.10 -12.00
N CYS A 463 -34.08 -1.76 -13.08
CA CYS A 463 -33.66 -2.73 -14.10
C CYS A 463 -32.54 -3.68 -13.63
N VAL A 464 -31.82 -3.35 -12.55
CA VAL A 464 -30.71 -4.13 -12.02
C VAL A 464 -30.89 -4.33 -10.52
N GLN A 465 -30.79 -5.58 -10.05
CA GLN A 465 -30.94 -5.90 -8.63
C GLN A 465 -29.71 -5.50 -7.81
N SER A 466 -29.94 -4.94 -6.62
CA SER A 466 -28.90 -4.65 -5.63
C SER A 466 -28.68 -5.83 -4.69
N VAL A 467 -27.85 -6.81 -5.06
CA VAL A 467 -27.59 -8.01 -4.25
C VAL A 467 -26.12 -8.09 -3.80
N VAL A 468 -25.91 -8.42 -2.52
CA VAL A 468 -24.59 -8.80 -1.99
C VAL A 468 -24.62 -10.21 -1.45
N GLN A 469 -23.71 -11.05 -1.93
CA GLN A 469 -23.42 -12.37 -1.37
C GLN A 469 -22.16 -12.28 -0.52
N TYR A 470 -22.23 -12.64 0.76
CA TYR A 470 -21.11 -12.52 1.68
C TYR A 470 -21.01 -13.68 2.67
N ARG A 471 -19.81 -13.90 3.20
CA ARG A 471 -19.54 -14.93 4.22
C ARG A 471 -18.24 -14.64 4.98
N GLU A 472 -18.12 -15.21 6.17
CA GLU A 472 -16.88 -15.18 6.94
C GLU A 472 -15.75 -15.93 6.17
N PHE A 473 -14.53 -15.41 6.23
CA PHE A 473 -13.40 -15.97 5.50
C PHE A 473 -12.95 -17.33 6.05
N ASP A 474 -12.83 -17.44 7.38
CA ASP A 474 -12.16 -18.56 8.09
C ASP A 474 -13.11 -19.73 8.48
N VAL A 475 -14.38 -19.67 8.07
CA VAL A 475 -15.36 -20.71 8.43
C VAL A 475 -15.50 -21.70 7.29
N ARG A 476 -15.46 -23.02 7.62
CA ARG A 476 -15.77 -24.13 6.70
C ARG A 476 -17.20 -24.12 6.12
N SER A 477 -18.00 -23.12 6.50
CA SER A 477 -19.35 -22.91 5.99
C SER A 477 -19.29 -22.58 4.50
N THR A 478 -19.94 -23.40 3.70
CA THR A 478 -20.15 -23.17 2.27
C THR A 478 -21.37 -22.27 2.00
N ILE A 479 -22.10 -21.86 3.04
CA ILE A 479 -23.35 -21.12 2.90
C ILE A 479 -23.05 -19.62 2.79
N ASN A 480 -23.34 -19.05 1.62
CA ASN A 480 -23.34 -17.60 1.42
C ASN A 480 -24.59 -17.01 2.08
N LYS A 481 -24.41 -15.92 2.84
CA LYS A 481 -25.52 -15.04 3.22
C LYS A 481 -25.78 -14.09 2.05
N ASN A 482 -27.05 -13.76 1.84
CA ASN A 482 -27.46 -12.76 0.85
C ASN A 482 -28.07 -11.57 1.57
N ALA A 483 -27.77 -10.37 1.11
CA ALA A 483 -28.45 -9.14 1.47
C ALA A 483 -28.90 -8.43 0.19
N THR A 484 -30.02 -7.71 0.28
CA THR A 484 -30.57 -6.89 -0.79
C THR A 484 -30.68 -5.46 -0.33
N GLY A 485 -30.55 -4.51 -1.25
CA GLY A 485 -30.70 -3.10 -0.94
C GLY A 485 -31.47 -2.36 -2.02
N HIS A 486 -31.17 -1.09 -2.19
CA HIS A 486 -31.85 -0.21 -3.15
C HIS A 486 -30.86 0.31 -4.19
N SER A 487 -31.38 0.97 -5.20
CA SER A 487 -30.62 1.59 -6.27
C SER A 487 -31.19 2.96 -6.61
N ILE A 488 -30.33 3.87 -7.05
CA ILE A 488 -30.64 5.25 -7.41
C ILE A 488 -29.81 5.68 -8.63
N VAL A 489 -30.25 6.76 -9.27
CA VAL A 489 -29.51 7.48 -10.31
C VAL A 489 -29.60 8.96 -9.97
N TYR A 490 -28.53 9.72 -10.19
CA TYR A 490 -28.56 11.18 -10.09
C TYR A 490 -28.24 11.82 -11.42
N THR A 491 -28.73 13.04 -11.59
CA THR A 491 -28.45 13.88 -12.75
C THR A 491 -27.72 15.14 -12.31
N GLN A 492 -26.91 15.70 -13.21
CA GLN A 492 -26.36 17.05 -13.10
C GLN A 492 -26.85 17.84 -14.31
N GLN A 493 -27.61 18.91 -14.05
CA GLN A 493 -28.29 19.69 -15.08
C GLN A 493 -27.84 21.15 -15.06
N TYR A 494 -27.75 21.74 -16.24
CA TYR A 494 -27.41 23.14 -16.46
C TYR A 494 -28.48 23.83 -17.33
N PRO A 495 -28.73 25.13 -17.17
CA PRO A 495 -29.86 25.79 -17.81
C PRO A 495 -29.50 26.13 -19.26
N SER A 496 -30.48 25.98 -20.16
CA SER A 496 -30.36 26.23 -21.60
C SER A 496 -30.10 27.71 -21.96
N GLU A 497 -30.25 28.64 -21.01
CA GLU A 497 -30.18 30.09 -21.23
C GLU A 497 -28.77 30.70 -21.10
N TYR A 498 -27.75 29.93 -20.67
CA TYR A 498 -26.37 30.37 -20.71
C TYR A 498 -25.73 29.99 -22.06
N PRO A 499 -25.42 30.97 -22.93
CA PRO A 499 -24.78 30.70 -24.22
C PRO A 499 -23.30 30.44 -23.95
N SER A 500 -22.92 29.23 -23.54
CA SER A 500 -21.57 28.77 -23.81
C SER A 500 -21.52 28.47 -25.31
N GLU A 501 -20.55 29.05 -26.02
CA GLU A 501 -20.36 28.87 -27.48
C GLU A 501 -20.16 27.39 -27.90
N ASN A 502 -20.20 26.44 -26.95
CA ASN A 502 -19.98 24.99 -27.13
C ASN A 502 -21.05 24.07 -26.51
N GLY A 503 -22.18 24.57 -25.97
CA GLY A 503 -23.30 23.75 -25.49
C GLY A 503 -23.02 22.99 -24.18
N LEU A 504 -23.64 23.44 -23.08
CA LEU A 504 -23.64 22.74 -21.79
C LEU A 504 -24.19 21.32 -21.95
N LYS A 505 -23.50 20.32 -21.39
CA LYS A 505 -23.93 18.91 -21.46
C LYS A 505 -24.44 18.45 -20.11
N ASN A 506 -25.71 18.06 -20.06
CA ASN A 506 -26.29 17.37 -18.91
C ASN A 506 -25.61 16.01 -18.70
N TYR A 507 -25.55 15.57 -17.46
CA TYR A 507 -25.02 14.27 -17.05
C TYR A 507 -26.10 13.46 -16.32
N THR A 508 -26.12 12.16 -16.55
CA THR A 508 -26.82 11.19 -15.69
C THR A 508 -25.86 10.06 -15.33
N SER A 509 -25.88 9.64 -14.06
CA SER A 509 -25.02 8.57 -13.59
C SER A 509 -25.42 7.20 -14.14
N GLY A 510 -24.52 6.22 -14.00
CA GLY A 510 -24.93 4.82 -13.97
C GLY A 510 -25.87 4.54 -12.78
N ILE A 511 -26.39 3.33 -12.67
CA ILE A 511 -27.23 2.90 -11.55
C ILE A 511 -26.33 2.68 -10.33
N ILE A 512 -26.52 3.46 -9.28
CA ILE A 512 -25.79 3.37 -8.02
C ILE A 512 -26.59 2.49 -7.07
N HIS A 513 -25.93 1.56 -6.39
CA HIS A 513 -26.53 0.58 -5.51
C HIS A 513 -26.00 0.74 -4.10
N HIS A 514 -26.85 0.59 -3.09
CA HIS A 514 -26.45 0.57 -1.67
C HIS A 514 -27.10 -0.62 -0.96
N VAL A 515 -26.28 -1.47 -0.33
CA VAL A 515 -26.73 -2.65 0.42
C VAL A 515 -26.13 -2.65 1.81
N GLN A 516 -26.99 -2.62 2.83
CA GLN A 516 -26.58 -2.76 4.23
C GLN A 516 -26.44 -4.24 4.59
N LEU A 517 -25.27 -4.59 5.12
CA LEU A 517 -25.03 -5.89 5.75
C LEU A 517 -25.19 -5.72 7.26
N THR A 518 -25.93 -6.61 7.91
CA THR A 518 -26.20 -6.54 9.36
C THR A 518 -25.91 -7.88 10.05
N GLY A 519 -25.78 -7.87 11.38
CA GLY A 519 -25.48 -9.06 12.17
C GLY A 519 -24.07 -9.62 11.91
N LEU A 520 -23.12 -8.72 11.66
CA LEU A 520 -21.71 -9.06 11.46
C LEU A 520 -21.01 -9.21 12.82
N LYS A 521 -19.96 -10.03 12.85
CA LYS A 521 -19.10 -10.20 14.02
C LYS A 521 -18.05 -9.10 14.06
N PRO A 522 -17.60 -8.64 15.24
CA PRO A 522 -16.53 -7.65 15.35
C PRO A 522 -15.19 -8.23 14.88
N ASN A 523 -14.29 -7.38 14.40
CA ASN A 523 -12.92 -7.73 14.00
C ASN A 523 -12.83 -9.02 13.15
N THR A 524 -13.77 -9.19 12.21
CA THR A 524 -13.92 -10.42 11.43
C THR A 524 -13.73 -10.12 9.95
N LEU A 525 -12.93 -10.95 9.27
CA LEU A 525 -12.73 -10.84 7.83
C LEU A 525 -13.89 -11.50 7.08
N TYR A 526 -14.59 -10.71 6.28
CA TYR A 526 -15.63 -11.16 5.38
C TYR A 526 -15.13 -11.11 3.94
N ARG A 527 -15.59 -12.07 3.14
CA ARG A 527 -15.49 -12.02 1.67
C ARG A 527 -16.87 -11.76 1.10
N TYR A 528 -16.94 -10.99 0.02
CA TYR A 528 -18.21 -10.63 -0.60
C TYR A 528 -18.10 -10.50 -2.12
N ARG A 529 -19.26 -10.58 -2.77
CA ARG A 529 -19.51 -10.23 -4.17
C ARG A 529 -20.78 -9.41 -4.23
N CYS A 530 -20.81 -8.37 -5.05
CA CYS A 530 -22.00 -7.55 -5.29
C CYS A 530 -22.44 -7.65 -6.76
N GLY A 531 -23.66 -7.19 -7.06
CA GLY A 531 -24.21 -7.10 -8.41
C GLY A 531 -25.56 -7.78 -8.54
N ASP A 532 -25.84 -8.30 -9.73
CA ASP A 532 -27.12 -8.94 -10.06
C ASP A 532 -26.93 -10.40 -10.50
N LEU A 533 -27.49 -11.31 -9.71
CA LEU A 533 -27.46 -12.75 -9.97
C LEU A 533 -28.25 -13.15 -11.22
N SER A 534 -29.35 -12.45 -11.51
CA SER A 534 -30.24 -12.75 -12.64
C SER A 534 -29.60 -12.41 -13.99
N LEU A 535 -28.72 -11.40 -14.01
CA LEU A 535 -28.00 -10.96 -15.21
C LEU A 535 -26.60 -11.62 -15.34
N SER A 536 -26.24 -12.54 -14.44
CA SER A 536 -24.86 -13.06 -14.31
C SER A 536 -23.80 -11.94 -14.18
N ALA A 537 -24.21 -10.78 -13.66
CA ALA A 537 -23.42 -9.56 -13.55
C ALA A 537 -22.96 -9.38 -12.09
N MET A 538 -22.25 -10.38 -11.57
CA MET A 538 -21.68 -10.36 -10.22
C MET A 538 -20.20 -10.01 -10.27
N SER A 539 -19.75 -9.17 -9.34
CA SER A 539 -18.35 -8.76 -9.19
C SER A 539 -17.40 -9.95 -8.96
N LYS A 540 -16.10 -9.70 -9.06
CA LYS A 540 -15.08 -10.59 -8.46
C LYS A 540 -15.21 -10.59 -6.92
N GLU A 541 -14.54 -11.52 -6.26
CA GLU A 541 -14.50 -11.54 -4.79
C GLU A 541 -13.64 -10.40 -4.25
N TYR A 542 -14.19 -9.67 -3.27
CA TYR A 542 -13.52 -8.65 -2.46
C TYR A 542 -13.59 -9.03 -0.98
N TYR A 543 -12.85 -8.32 -0.14
CA TYR A 543 -12.70 -8.63 1.28
C TYR A 543 -12.75 -7.38 2.12
N PHE A 544 -13.44 -7.40 3.25
CA PHE A 544 -13.37 -6.32 4.23
C PHE A 544 -13.30 -6.90 5.64
N ARG A 545 -12.72 -6.14 6.57
CA ARG A 545 -12.70 -6.46 7.99
C ARG A 545 -13.64 -5.52 8.73
N THR A 546 -14.55 -6.08 9.53
CA THR A 546 -15.40 -5.28 10.41
C THR A 546 -14.58 -4.62 11.52
N MET A 547 -15.03 -3.46 12.00
CA MET A 547 -14.40 -2.78 13.12
C MET A 547 -14.40 -3.64 14.39
N PRO A 548 -13.47 -3.42 15.33
CA PRO A 548 -13.57 -4.00 16.66
C PRO A 548 -14.81 -3.48 17.40
N LYS A 549 -15.27 -4.26 18.37
CA LYS A 549 -16.36 -3.84 19.25
C LYS A 549 -15.91 -2.65 20.12
N SER A 550 -16.80 -1.70 20.34
CA SER A 550 -16.56 -0.56 21.22
C SER A 550 -16.32 -0.98 22.66
N THR A 551 -15.08 -0.75 23.10
CA THR A 551 -14.54 -1.00 24.44
C THR A 551 -13.30 -0.11 24.60
N SER A 552 -12.90 0.18 25.83
CA SER A 552 -11.71 1.00 26.11
C SER A 552 -10.38 0.41 25.64
N GLU A 553 -10.35 -0.87 25.24
CA GLU A 553 -9.12 -1.62 24.93
C GLU A 553 -9.01 -2.07 23.46
N ASN A 554 -10.08 -1.96 22.67
CA ASN A 554 -10.09 -2.45 21.29
C ASN A 554 -10.19 -1.29 20.30
N TYR A 555 -9.19 -1.17 19.42
CA TYR A 555 -9.12 -0.15 18.38
C TYR A 555 -8.72 -0.76 17.03
N PRO A 556 -9.12 -0.17 15.90
CA PRO A 556 -8.43 -0.43 14.64
C PRO A 556 -6.94 -0.07 14.79
N HIS A 557 -6.05 -0.87 14.21
CA HIS A 557 -4.61 -0.66 14.37
C HIS A 557 -4.15 0.61 13.68
N ARG A 558 -4.71 0.87 12.49
CA ARG A 558 -4.34 2.00 11.63
C ARG A 558 -5.56 2.65 11.02
N ILE A 559 -5.78 3.90 11.36
CA ILE A 559 -6.77 4.77 10.73
C ILE A 559 -6.02 5.77 9.86
N VAL A 560 -6.27 5.77 8.56
CA VAL A 560 -5.73 6.79 7.64
C VAL A 560 -6.71 7.94 7.54
N VAL A 561 -6.19 9.16 7.56
CA VAL A 561 -6.96 10.39 7.32
C VAL A 561 -6.29 11.16 6.19
N ALA A 562 -7.03 11.50 5.14
CA ALA A 562 -6.51 12.28 4.01
C ALA A 562 -7.63 13.18 3.46
N GLY A 563 -7.32 14.40 3.06
CA GLY A 563 -8.26 15.27 2.36
C GLY A 563 -7.69 15.73 1.02
N ASP A 564 -8.55 16.29 0.17
CA ASP A 564 -8.13 16.96 -1.08
C ASP A 564 -7.26 16.06 -1.97
N LEU A 565 -7.76 14.84 -2.19
CA LEU A 565 -7.07 13.83 -2.97
C LEU A 565 -7.02 14.21 -4.45
N GLY A 566 -8.14 14.62 -5.03
CA GLY A 566 -8.27 14.84 -6.47
C GLY A 566 -7.94 13.59 -7.29
N LEU A 567 -7.50 13.81 -8.53
CA LEU A 567 -7.16 12.73 -9.45
C LEU A 567 -5.93 13.07 -10.29
N THR A 568 -4.77 13.06 -9.61
CA THR A 568 -3.48 13.48 -10.15
C THR A 568 -2.41 12.38 -10.03
N TYR A 569 -1.25 12.59 -10.64
CA TYR A 569 -0.09 11.71 -10.41
C TYR A 569 0.32 11.69 -8.93
N ASN A 570 0.19 12.81 -8.22
CA ASN A 570 0.48 12.90 -6.78
C ASN A 570 -0.52 12.06 -5.98
N THR A 571 -1.81 12.11 -6.33
CA THR A 571 -2.84 11.23 -5.74
C THR A 571 -2.47 9.75 -5.90
N SER A 572 -1.91 9.34 -7.05
CA SER A 572 -1.49 7.95 -7.27
C SER A 572 -0.35 7.51 -6.34
N ILE A 573 0.56 8.42 -6.02
CA ILE A 573 1.65 8.18 -5.06
C ILE A 573 1.09 8.08 -3.65
N VAL A 574 0.21 9.00 -3.26
CA VAL A 574 -0.45 9.00 -1.94
C VAL A 574 -1.27 7.74 -1.75
N LEU A 575 -2.11 7.37 -2.72
CA LEU A 575 -2.91 6.14 -2.69
C LEU A 575 -2.04 4.88 -2.58
N THR A 576 -0.93 4.80 -3.33
CA THR A 576 0.02 3.67 -3.24
C THR A 576 0.62 3.56 -1.84
N LYS A 577 0.96 4.70 -1.22
CA LYS A 577 1.47 4.73 0.15
C LYS A 577 0.41 4.33 1.17
N ILE A 578 -0.84 4.78 1.02
CA ILE A 578 -1.97 4.37 1.87
C ILE A 578 -2.12 2.84 1.82
N LEU A 579 -2.21 2.26 0.61
CA LEU A 579 -2.35 0.81 0.43
C LEU A 579 -1.19 0.02 1.04
N SER A 580 0.04 0.54 0.93
CA SER A 580 1.25 -0.10 1.48
C SER A 580 1.30 -0.10 3.01
N ASN A 581 0.53 0.77 3.67
CA ASN A 581 0.45 0.84 5.14
C ASN A 581 -0.64 -0.06 5.74
N HIS A 582 -1.46 -0.73 4.90
CA HIS A 582 -2.50 -1.66 5.33
C HIS A 582 -3.46 -1.07 6.39
N PRO A 583 -4.19 0.02 6.07
CA PRO A 583 -5.15 0.62 6.99
C PRO A 583 -6.32 -0.33 7.28
N ASP A 584 -6.83 -0.25 8.50
CA ASP A 584 -8.09 -0.91 8.89
C ASP A 584 -9.30 -0.02 8.57
N LEU A 585 -9.11 1.30 8.56
CA LEU A 585 -10.12 2.33 8.28
C LEU A 585 -9.49 3.51 7.54
N VAL A 586 -10.22 4.11 6.62
CA VAL A 586 -9.85 5.37 5.95
C VAL A 586 -10.94 6.41 6.15
N VAL A 587 -10.56 7.64 6.49
CA VAL A 587 -11.43 8.81 6.53
C VAL A 587 -10.94 9.80 5.48
N LEU A 588 -11.77 10.08 4.49
CA LEU A 588 -11.46 10.99 3.39
C LEU A 588 -12.22 12.31 3.55
N ILE A 589 -11.51 13.44 3.57
CA ILE A 589 -12.05 14.75 3.93
C ILE A 589 -12.01 15.72 2.74
N GLY A 590 -13.14 15.88 2.07
CA GLY A 590 -13.33 16.86 0.99
C GLY A 590 -12.43 16.65 -0.23
N GLY A 591 -12.76 17.33 -1.32
CA GLY A 591 -11.88 17.42 -2.50
C GLY A 591 -11.63 16.05 -3.13
N PHE A 592 -12.71 15.33 -3.46
CA PHE A 592 -12.57 13.97 -4.02
C PHE A 592 -12.17 14.02 -5.49
N SER A 593 -13.06 14.47 -6.37
CA SER A 593 -12.89 14.38 -7.82
C SER A 593 -12.40 15.69 -8.46
N TYR A 594 -12.65 16.83 -7.80
CA TYR A 594 -12.48 18.17 -8.38
C TYR A 594 -13.18 18.28 -9.74
N ALA A 595 -14.40 17.76 -9.85
CA ALA A 595 -15.18 17.83 -11.08
C ALA A 595 -15.57 19.27 -11.43
N ASP A 596 -15.67 20.15 -10.44
CA ASP A 596 -15.96 21.58 -10.54
C ASP A 596 -14.78 22.42 -11.07
N THR A 597 -13.56 21.88 -11.11
CA THR A 597 -12.43 22.55 -11.79
C THR A 597 -12.45 22.36 -13.31
N TYR A 598 -13.55 21.83 -13.85
CA TYR A 598 -13.77 21.56 -15.27
C TYR A 598 -15.14 22.07 -15.70
N LEU A 599 -15.18 22.70 -16.88
CA LEU A 599 -16.44 22.95 -17.58
C LEU A 599 -17.10 21.64 -18.00
N ALA A 600 -18.42 21.65 -18.22
CA ALA A 600 -19.20 20.46 -18.59
C ALA A 600 -18.73 19.80 -19.90
N ASN A 601 -17.97 20.53 -20.73
CA ASN A 601 -17.36 20.05 -21.97
C ASN A 601 -15.94 19.45 -21.80
N ASN A 602 -15.48 19.19 -20.57
CA ASN A 602 -14.15 18.67 -20.23
C ASN A 602 -12.99 19.67 -20.40
N THR A 603 -13.27 20.97 -20.44
CA THR A 603 -12.21 21.99 -20.43
C THR A 603 -11.80 22.27 -18.98
N LYS A 604 -10.53 22.00 -18.63
CA LYS A 604 -9.98 22.35 -17.32
C LYS A 604 -9.90 23.87 -17.18
N LEU A 605 -10.38 24.40 -16.06
CA LEU A 605 -10.27 25.80 -15.69
C LEU A 605 -8.90 26.06 -15.07
N ASP A 606 -8.21 27.13 -15.49
CA ASP A 606 -6.97 27.57 -14.87
C ASP A 606 -7.28 28.53 -13.71
N CYS A 607 -7.31 27.99 -12.50
CA CYS A 607 -7.60 28.75 -11.28
C CYS A 607 -6.33 29.19 -10.53
N SER A 608 -5.15 28.99 -11.14
CA SER A 608 -3.86 29.24 -10.49
C SER A 608 -3.48 30.73 -10.38
N SER A 609 -4.19 31.61 -11.10
CA SER A 609 -3.92 33.05 -11.24
C SER A 609 -4.86 33.95 -10.44
N CYS A 610 -5.75 33.39 -9.61
CA CYS A 610 -6.79 34.17 -8.95
C CYS A 610 -6.22 35.10 -7.84
N HIS A 611 -6.00 36.37 -8.18
CA HIS A 611 -5.75 37.46 -7.24
C HIS A 611 -7.02 38.33 -7.10
N CYS A 612 -7.47 38.55 -5.86
CA CYS A 612 -8.58 39.45 -5.57
C CYS A 612 -8.04 40.88 -5.47
N ASP A 613 -8.47 41.77 -6.35
CA ASP A 613 -8.13 43.19 -6.27
C ASP A 613 -8.91 43.90 -5.15
N GLN A 614 -8.35 44.99 -4.62
CA GLN A 614 -8.85 45.77 -3.46
C GLN A 614 -10.31 46.26 -3.56
N ASN A 615 -10.93 46.21 -4.74
CA ASN A 615 -12.32 46.64 -4.97
C ASN A 615 -13.32 45.48 -5.08
N GLY A 616 -12.92 44.22 -4.87
CA GLY A 616 -13.81 43.05 -4.99
C GLY A 616 -14.29 42.77 -6.42
N THR A 617 -13.81 43.52 -7.41
CA THR A 617 -14.01 43.25 -8.84
C THR A 617 -12.83 42.41 -9.33
N SER A 618 -13.01 41.09 -9.42
CA SER A 618 -12.05 40.26 -10.13
C SER A 618 -12.26 40.46 -11.63
N SER A 619 -11.33 41.11 -12.33
CA SER A 619 -11.41 41.17 -13.80
C SER A 619 -11.04 39.87 -14.50
N ASP A 620 -10.59 38.83 -13.76
CA ASP A 620 -10.29 37.50 -14.34
C ASP A 620 -10.53 36.28 -13.40
N CYS A 621 -10.96 36.45 -12.14
CA CYS A 621 -11.34 35.29 -11.29
C CYS A 621 -12.78 34.82 -11.51
N GLY A 622 -13.57 35.58 -12.29
CA GLY A 622 -14.99 35.35 -12.52
C GLY A 622 -15.32 34.08 -13.33
N SER A 623 -14.32 33.29 -13.73
CA SER A 623 -14.52 32.06 -14.50
C SER A 623 -14.45 30.80 -13.61
N CYS A 624 -13.57 30.75 -12.60
CA CYS A 624 -13.36 29.53 -11.80
C CYS A 624 -14.42 29.27 -10.73
N TYR A 625 -14.77 30.27 -9.92
CA TYR A 625 -15.71 30.11 -8.78
C TYR A 625 -17.16 30.52 -9.12
N LEU A 626 -17.37 31.12 -10.29
CA LEU A 626 -18.69 31.51 -10.82
C LEU A 626 -19.20 30.52 -11.88
N SER A 627 -18.31 29.69 -12.45
CA SER A 627 -18.70 28.50 -13.21
C SER A 627 -19.43 27.55 -12.26
N ARG A 628 -20.77 27.52 -12.34
CA ARG A 628 -21.59 26.48 -11.72
C ARG A 628 -21.45 25.13 -12.45
N GLU A 629 -20.56 25.04 -13.44
CA GLU A 629 -20.35 23.84 -14.23
C GLU A 629 -19.42 22.86 -13.53
N THR A 630 -19.64 21.58 -13.80
CA THR A 630 -18.81 20.46 -13.38
C THR A 630 -18.72 19.44 -14.51
N TYR A 631 -17.56 18.79 -14.64
CA TYR A 631 -17.40 17.62 -15.51
C TYR A 631 -17.54 16.33 -14.68
N GLN A 632 -18.79 15.93 -14.46
CA GLN A 632 -19.18 14.78 -13.64
C GLN A 632 -18.47 13.44 -13.93
N PRO A 633 -18.03 13.10 -15.16
CA PRO A 633 -17.24 11.88 -15.40
C PRO A 633 -15.98 11.76 -14.55
N ARG A 634 -15.43 12.88 -14.05
CA ARG A 634 -14.34 12.87 -13.06
C ARG A 634 -14.66 12.04 -11.83
N TRP A 635 -15.92 12.05 -11.37
CA TRP A 635 -16.35 11.18 -10.26
C TRP A 635 -16.30 9.70 -10.62
N ASP A 636 -16.66 9.33 -11.85
CA ASP A 636 -16.60 7.95 -12.31
C ASP A 636 -15.15 7.47 -12.46
N TYR A 637 -14.27 8.33 -12.96
CA TYR A 637 -12.83 8.06 -13.04
C TYR A 637 -12.23 7.90 -11.64
N TRP A 638 -12.58 8.80 -10.72
CA TRP A 638 -12.14 8.76 -9.32
C TRP A 638 -12.63 7.49 -8.62
N GLY A 639 -13.90 7.11 -8.78
CA GLY A 639 -14.45 5.89 -8.21
C GLY A 639 -13.75 4.62 -8.71
N ARG A 640 -13.43 4.55 -10.01
CA ARG A 640 -12.68 3.43 -10.60
C ARG A 640 -11.24 3.39 -10.10
N PHE A 641 -10.60 4.56 -9.99
CA PHE A 641 -9.24 4.72 -9.51
C PHE A 641 -9.07 4.33 -8.04
N MET A 642 -10.06 4.67 -7.19
CA MET A 642 -10.06 4.41 -5.76
C MET A 642 -10.55 3.00 -5.38
N GLU A 643 -11.23 2.29 -6.28
CA GLU A 643 -11.77 0.95 -6.04
C GLU A 643 -10.79 -0.04 -5.38
N PRO A 644 -9.49 -0.11 -5.75
CA PRO A 644 -8.55 -1.00 -5.07
C PRO A 644 -8.49 -0.80 -3.55
N LEU A 645 -8.69 0.43 -3.07
CA LEU A 645 -8.77 0.78 -1.66
C LEU A 645 -10.20 0.60 -1.14
N THR A 646 -11.17 1.30 -1.72
CA THR A 646 -12.53 1.42 -1.18
C THR A 646 -13.29 0.10 -1.18
N ALA A 647 -12.99 -0.82 -2.10
CA ALA A 647 -13.62 -2.13 -2.13
C ALA A 647 -13.05 -3.11 -1.09
N ASN A 648 -11.94 -2.76 -0.40
CA ASN A 648 -11.29 -3.66 0.55
C ASN A 648 -11.12 -3.10 1.97
N VAL A 649 -11.13 -1.78 2.12
CA VAL A 649 -10.99 -1.09 3.40
C VAL A 649 -12.22 -0.21 3.59
N PRO A 650 -12.92 -0.30 4.74
CA PRO A 650 -13.98 0.64 5.05
C PRO A 650 -13.49 2.09 4.95
N THR A 651 -14.20 2.90 4.16
CA THR A 651 -13.88 4.30 3.91
C THR A 651 -15.07 5.18 4.23
N MET A 652 -14.84 6.20 5.07
CA MET A 652 -15.83 7.20 5.46
C MET A 652 -15.55 8.51 4.73
N MET A 653 -16.59 9.15 4.20
CA MET A 653 -16.46 10.32 3.32
C MET A 653 -16.99 11.57 4.02
N VAL A 654 -16.22 12.65 4.06
CA VAL A 654 -16.63 13.95 4.61
C VAL A 654 -16.73 14.95 3.47
N ALA A 655 -17.87 15.62 3.30
CA ALA A 655 -18.07 16.59 2.22
C ALA A 655 -17.23 17.87 2.42
N GLY A 656 -16.59 18.33 1.35
CA GLY A 656 -15.87 19.60 1.26
C GLY A 656 -16.56 20.62 0.34
N GLU A 657 -15.85 21.70 0.02
CA GLU A 657 -16.35 22.76 -0.88
C GLU A 657 -16.60 22.24 -2.29
N HIS A 658 -15.65 21.48 -2.83
CA HIS A 658 -15.68 20.94 -4.19
C HIS A 658 -16.84 19.96 -4.43
N GLU A 659 -17.52 19.51 -3.37
CA GLU A 659 -18.69 18.65 -3.45
C GLU A 659 -20.02 19.42 -3.52
N ILE A 660 -20.03 20.75 -3.36
CA ILE A 660 -21.25 21.58 -3.42
C ILE A 660 -21.95 21.42 -4.77
N GLU A 661 -21.21 21.55 -5.87
CA GLU A 661 -21.65 21.24 -7.25
C GLU A 661 -23.09 21.72 -7.58
N SER A 662 -23.38 23.00 -7.31
CA SER A 662 -24.75 23.55 -7.40
C SER A 662 -25.38 23.39 -8.78
N GLN A 663 -26.59 22.86 -8.80
CA GLN A 663 -27.44 22.77 -10.00
C GLN A 663 -28.34 24.00 -10.13
N THR A 664 -28.65 24.40 -11.36
CA THR A 664 -29.33 25.68 -11.63
C THR A 664 -30.83 25.67 -11.41
N ASP A 665 -31.49 24.52 -11.55
CA ASP A 665 -32.94 24.50 -11.64
C ASP A 665 -33.63 24.40 -10.27
N ASN A 666 -32.90 24.03 -9.21
CA ASN A 666 -33.47 23.81 -7.87
C ASN A 666 -32.54 24.21 -6.69
N ASN A 667 -31.39 24.86 -6.93
CA ASN A 667 -30.31 25.03 -5.92
C ASN A 667 -29.92 23.70 -5.23
N LEU A 668 -30.06 22.58 -5.95
CA LEU A 668 -29.62 21.28 -5.44
C LEU A 668 -28.09 21.28 -5.39
N THR A 669 -27.55 20.89 -4.24
CA THR A 669 -26.12 20.80 -3.97
C THR A 669 -25.78 19.40 -3.46
N PHE A 670 -24.52 18.98 -3.57
CA PHE A 670 -24.04 17.69 -3.08
C PHE A 670 -24.70 16.46 -3.73
N ALA A 671 -25.28 16.60 -4.93
CA ALA A 671 -26.00 15.51 -5.60
C ALA A 671 -25.09 14.29 -5.85
N ALA A 672 -23.89 14.52 -6.39
CA ALA A 672 -22.92 13.45 -6.62
C ALA A 672 -22.44 12.80 -5.32
N TYR A 673 -22.05 13.61 -4.32
CA TYR A 673 -21.57 13.13 -3.03
C TYR A 673 -22.63 12.29 -2.30
N SER A 674 -23.85 12.80 -2.17
CA SER A 674 -24.93 12.14 -1.44
C SER A 674 -25.45 10.89 -2.12
N SER A 675 -25.31 10.78 -3.44
CA SER A 675 -25.77 9.61 -4.21
C SER A 675 -24.72 8.52 -4.33
N ARG A 676 -23.42 8.85 -4.36
CA ARG A 676 -22.35 7.86 -4.65
C ARG A 676 -21.92 7.04 -3.44
N PHE A 677 -22.11 7.57 -2.24
CA PHE A 677 -21.62 6.96 -1.01
C PHE A 677 -22.76 6.62 -0.06
N ALA A 678 -22.54 5.61 0.78
CA ALA A 678 -23.46 5.25 1.84
C ALA A 678 -22.98 5.82 3.17
N PHE A 679 -23.91 6.36 3.96
CA PHE A 679 -23.63 7.04 5.21
C PHE A 679 -24.50 6.44 6.32
N PRO A 680 -24.00 6.36 7.57
CA PRO A 680 -24.79 5.91 8.72
C PRO A 680 -25.76 6.99 9.21
N SER A 681 -26.39 7.74 8.31
CA SER A 681 -27.22 8.90 8.63
C SER A 681 -28.44 8.53 9.47
N ASN A 682 -29.10 7.42 9.14
CA ASN A 682 -30.25 6.94 9.89
C ASN A 682 -29.81 6.28 11.20
N GLU A 683 -28.72 5.51 11.15
CA GLU A 683 -28.21 4.77 12.31
C GLU A 683 -27.61 5.67 13.39
N SER A 684 -27.06 6.82 13.00
CA SER A 684 -26.56 7.87 13.91
C SER A 684 -27.62 8.92 14.28
N GLY A 685 -28.83 8.83 13.70
CA GLY A 685 -29.92 9.76 13.96
C GLY A 685 -29.74 11.17 13.38
N SER A 686 -28.78 11.37 12.47
CA SER A 686 -28.57 12.66 11.81
C SER A 686 -29.55 12.92 10.66
N PHE A 687 -30.01 11.84 10.02
CA PHE A 687 -30.85 11.87 8.81
C PHE A 687 -30.27 12.73 7.67
N SER A 688 -28.96 12.98 7.69
CA SER A 688 -28.23 13.79 6.72
C SER A 688 -26.98 13.04 6.23
N PRO A 689 -26.69 13.02 4.91
CA PRO A 689 -25.42 12.48 4.41
C PRO A 689 -24.23 13.38 4.73
N LEU A 690 -24.46 14.65 5.12
CA LEU A 690 -23.41 15.66 5.29
C LEU A 690 -22.78 15.63 6.69
N TYR A 691 -23.53 15.20 7.70
CA TYR A 691 -23.05 15.08 9.08
C TYR A 691 -23.64 13.82 9.71
N TYR A 692 -22.82 13.05 10.43
CA TYR A 692 -23.18 11.75 10.99
C TYR A 692 -22.10 11.29 11.98
N SER A 693 -22.36 10.24 12.75
CA SER A 693 -21.38 9.65 13.67
C SER A 693 -21.25 8.14 13.49
N PHE A 694 -20.13 7.57 13.92
CA PHE A 694 -19.90 6.12 13.92
C PHE A 694 -18.84 5.72 14.95
N ASN A 695 -18.86 4.45 15.36
CA ASN A 695 -17.88 3.89 16.28
C ASN A 695 -16.87 2.98 15.54
N ALA A 696 -15.58 3.20 15.79
CA ALA A 696 -14.50 2.35 15.34
C ALA A 696 -13.70 1.84 16.55
N GLY A 697 -14.13 0.71 17.12
CA GLY A 697 -13.61 0.26 18.41
C GLY A 697 -13.95 1.27 19.51
N GLY A 698 -12.99 1.56 20.39
CA GLY A 698 -13.11 2.55 21.47
C GLY A 698 -13.02 4.02 21.03
N ALA A 699 -13.11 4.30 19.73
CA ALA A 699 -13.16 5.66 19.20
C ALA A 699 -14.54 5.96 18.62
N HIS A 700 -15.14 7.05 19.06
CA HIS A 700 -16.37 7.61 18.51
C HIS A 700 -16.01 8.77 17.56
N PHE A 701 -16.39 8.64 16.30
CA PHE A 701 -16.12 9.60 15.25
C PHE A 701 -17.36 10.44 14.96
N ILE A 702 -17.17 11.76 14.86
CA ILE A 702 -18.21 12.74 14.54
C ILE A 702 -17.80 13.43 13.24
N VAL A 703 -18.64 13.32 12.22
CA VAL A 703 -18.48 14.00 10.94
C VAL A 703 -19.40 15.20 10.91
N LEU A 704 -18.83 16.38 10.69
CA LEU A 704 -19.54 17.66 10.53
C LEU A 704 -19.30 18.21 9.13
N ASN A 705 -20.18 19.12 8.71
CA ASN A 705 -20.07 19.81 7.43
C ASN A 705 -20.04 21.33 7.62
N SER A 706 -19.03 21.95 7.00
CA SER A 706 -18.80 23.40 7.10
C SER A 706 -19.70 24.22 6.17
N TYR A 707 -20.45 23.58 5.27
CA TYR A 707 -21.25 24.21 4.20
C TYR A 707 -22.75 24.00 4.39
N THR A 708 -23.16 23.62 5.60
CA THR A 708 -24.56 23.52 6.03
C THR A 708 -24.73 24.32 7.33
N PRO A 709 -25.93 24.81 7.67
CA PRO A 709 -26.12 25.62 8.88
C PRO A 709 -25.56 24.93 10.14
N TYR A 710 -24.83 25.69 10.96
CA TYR A 710 -24.12 25.21 12.16
C TYR A 710 -24.35 26.08 13.40
N ASP A 711 -25.25 27.06 13.31
CA ASP A 711 -25.68 27.84 14.47
C ASP A 711 -26.53 26.98 15.42
N ASN A 712 -26.74 27.46 16.65
CA ASN A 712 -27.44 26.70 17.70
C ASN A 712 -28.90 26.32 17.39
N SER A 713 -29.51 26.89 16.34
CA SER A 713 -30.85 26.55 15.88
C SER A 713 -30.85 25.57 14.71
N SER A 714 -29.69 25.22 14.18
CA SER A 714 -29.57 24.32 13.04
C SER A 714 -29.75 22.85 13.40
N ASP A 715 -30.24 22.06 12.44
CA ASP A 715 -30.39 20.61 12.60
C ASP A 715 -29.05 19.93 12.92
N GLN A 716 -27.95 20.39 12.32
CA GLN A 716 -26.60 19.88 12.58
C GLN A 716 -26.18 20.12 14.04
N TYR A 717 -26.43 21.32 14.59
CA TYR A 717 -26.06 21.64 15.97
C TYR A 717 -26.89 20.82 16.97
N ILE A 718 -28.21 20.77 16.76
CA ILE A 718 -29.13 20.03 17.63
C ILE A 718 -28.80 18.54 17.63
N TRP A 719 -28.52 17.97 16.45
CA TRP A 719 -28.05 16.59 16.34
C TRP A 719 -26.70 16.38 17.05
N LEU A 720 -25.73 17.27 16.84
CA LEU A 720 -24.40 17.17 17.46
C LEU A 720 -24.49 17.18 19.00
N GLU A 721 -25.30 18.07 19.58
CA GLU A 721 -25.51 18.09 21.02
C GLU A 721 -26.11 16.76 21.53
N SER A 722 -27.09 16.23 20.80
CA SER A 722 -27.70 14.92 21.12
C SER A 722 -26.68 13.78 21.03
N ASP A 723 -25.89 13.71 19.96
CA ASP A 723 -24.87 12.69 19.73
C ASP A 723 -23.77 12.75 20.81
N LEU A 724 -23.27 13.94 21.14
CA LEU A 724 -22.28 14.13 22.20
C LEU A 724 -22.81 13.70 23.58
N SER A 725 -24.09 13.95 23.87
CA SER A 725 -24.71 13.65 25.17
C SER A 725 -24.79 12.16 25.48
N ILE A 726 -24.82 11.29 24.47
CA ILE A 726 -24.98 9.84 24.63
C ILE A 726 -23.63 9.10 24.71
N ILE A 727 -22.50 9.78 24.51
CA ILE A 727 -21.17 9.17 24.48
C ILE A 727 -20.80 8.63 25.87
N ASN A 728 -20.70 7.30 25.99
CA ASN A 728 -20.11 6.65 27.15
C ASN A 728 -18.59 6.56 27.03
N ARG A 729 -17.87 7.52 27.63
CA ARG A 729 -16.40 7.59 27.65
C ARG A 729 -15.69 6.39 28.28
N SER A 730 -16.41 5.48 28.95
CA SER A 730 -15.85 4.21 29.44
C SER A 730 -15.80 3.14 28.35
N GLU A 731 -16.63 3.26 27.31
CA GLU A 731 -16.67 2.37 26.15
C GLU A 731 -15.96 2.97 24.94
N THR A 732 -16.18 4.25 24.67
CA THR A 732 -15.52 5.03 23.62
C THR A 732 -14.72 6.18 24.26
N PRO A 733 -13.56 5.89 24.87
CA PRO A 733 -12.75 6.90 25.53
C PRO A 733 -12.28 8.02 24.59
N TRP A 734 -12.01 7.69 23.32
CA TRP A 734 -11.60 8.65 22.30
C TRP A 734 -12.82 9.20 21.57
N VAL A 735 -12.91 10.53 21.47
CA VAL A 735 -13.86 11.21 20.59
C VAL A 735 -13.07 12.04 19.59
N VAL A 736 -13.28 11.73 18.31
CA VAL A 736 -12.59 12.34 17.19
C VAL A 736 -13.64 13.03 16.33
N ALA A 737 -13.41 14.29 15.97
CA ALA A 737 -14.30 15.00 15.05
C ALA A 737 -13.57 15.32 13.73
N THR A 738 -14.32 15.50 12.65
CA THR A 738 -13.77 15.81 11.34
C THR A 738 -14.72 16.64 10.49
N TRP A 739 -14.18 17.61 9.75
CA TRP A 739 -14.87 18.46 8.77
C TRP A 739 -13.86 19.15 7.85
N SER A 740 -14.30 19.76 6.75
CA SER A 740 -13.40 20.35 5.73
C SER A 740 -12.59 21.55 6.24
N LEU A 741 -13.26 22.67 6.59
CA LEU A 741 -12.57 23.95 6.84
C LEU A 741 -11.84 24.01 8.21
N PRO A 742 -10.51 24.21 8.23
CA PRO A 742 -9.75 24.27 9.47
C PRO A 742 -9.96 25.57 10.24
N TRP A 743 -10.10 25.49 11.57
CA TRP A 743 -10.28 26.67 12.43
C TRP A 743 -8.95 27.35 12.82
N TYR A 744 -7.88 26.56 12.92
CA TYR A 744 -6.58 26.98 13.46
C TYR A 744 -5.44 26.90 12.44
N SER A 745 -5.74 26.91 11.14
CA SER A 745 -4.70 26.99 10.10
C SER A 745 -3.92 28.30 10.22
N THR A 746 -2.61 28.26 10.00
CA THR A 746 -1.72 29.42 9.95
C THR A 746 -1.16 29.70 8.56
N PHE A 747 -1.64 28.96 7.56
CA PHE A 747 -1.40 29.27 6.16
C PHE A 747 -2.25 30.45 5.69
N GLN A 748 -1.78 31.16 4.67
CA GLN A 748 -2.48 32.29 4.08
C GLN A 748 -3.79 31.86 3.40
N GLY A 749 -3.75 30.75 2.68
CA GLY A 749 -4.94 30.12 2.12
C GLY A 749 -5.95 29.75 3.21
N HIS A 750 -7.20 30.21 3.05
CA HIS A 750 -8.32 29.93 3.96
C HIS A 750 -8.10 30.38 5.43
N TYR A 751 -7.20 31.35 5.69
CA TYR A 751 -6.97 31.84 7.04
C TYR A 751 -8.22 32.45 7.68
N LYS A 752 -8.58 31.91 8.85
CA LYS A 752 -9.79 32.27 9.62
C LYS A 752 -11.11 32.19 8.80
N GLU A 753 -11.13 31.43 7.71
CA GLU A 753 -12.31 31.34 6.84
C GLU A 753 -13.51 30.70 7.54
N ALA A 754 -13.30 29.75 8.46
CA ALA A 754 -14.37 29.10 9.23
C ALA A 754 -14.52 29.64 10.65
N GLU A 755 -14.16 30.90 10.90
CA GLU A 755 -14.20 31.49 12.24
C GLU A 755 -15.62 31.54 12.84
N SER A 756 -16.63 31.79 12.01
CA SER A 756 -18.05 31.72 12.44
C SER A 756 -18.44 30.33 12.94
N MET A 757 -17.99 29.28 12.25
CA MET A 757 -18.23 27.89 12.66
C MET A 757 -17.52 27.57 13.99
N ARG A 758 -16.28 28.04 14.17
CA ARG A 758 -15.54 27.90 15.44
C ARG A 758 -16.30 28.55 16.60
N ILE A 759 -16.73 29.80 16.44
CA ILE A 759 -17.46 30.55 17.48
C ILE A 759 -18.73 29.81 17.92
N ASN A 760 -19.46 29.19 16.99
CA ASN A 760 -20.70 28.49 17.30
C ASN A 760 -20.46 27.11 17.93
N LEU A 761 -19.49 26.34 17.45
CA LEU A 761 -19.35 24.92 17.78
C LEU A 761 -18.24 24.58 18.78
N GLU A 762 -17.20 25.42 18.90
CA GLU A 762 -16.00 25.07 19.68
C GLU A 762 -16.33 24.86 21.17
N ASP A 763 -17.17 25.71 21.75
CA ASP A 763 -17.58 25.60 23.15
C ASP A 763 -18.29 24.27 23.44
N LEU A 764 -19.16 23.82 22.52
CA LEU A 764 -19.88 22.56 22.65
C LEU A 764 -18.89 21.38 22.59
N LEU A 765 -18.02 21.32 21.58
CA LEU A 765 -17.03 20.26 21.43
C LEU A 765 -16.03 20.23 22.61
N TYR A 766 -15.60 21.39 23.09
CA TYR A 766 -14.71 21.53 24.24
C TYR A 766 -15.38 21.02 25.53
N SER A 767 -16.64 21.39 25.76
CA SER A 767 -17.39 20.98 26.96
C SER A 767 -17.52 19.45 27.08
N TYR A 768 -17.68 18.77 25.95
CA TYR A 768 -17.75 17.31 25.86
C TYR A 768 -16.38 16.63 25.75
N ARG A 769 -15.27 17.38 25.79
CA ARG A 769 -13.89 16.87 25.76
C ARG A 769 -13.49 16.14 24.48
N VAL A 770 -13.85 16.67 23.31
CA VAL A 770 -13.34 16.13 22.04
C VAL A 770 -11.81 16.13 22.07
N ASP A 771 -11.19 15.02 21.63
CA ASP A 771 -9.76 14.78 21.82
C ASP A 771 -8.93 15.27 20.64
N ILE A 772 -9.39 14.96 19.41
CA ILE A 772 -8.69 15.24 18.15
C ILE A 772 -9.70 15.71 17.11
N ILE A 773 -9.31 16.70 16.32
CA ILE A 773 -10.08 17.23 15.20
C ILE A 773 -9.23 17.13 13.93
N PHE A 774 -9.78 16.52 12.88
CA PHE A 774 -9.14 16.45 11.57
C PHE A 774 -9.82 17.38 10.56
N ASN A 775 -9.00 18.08 9.77
CA ASN A 775 -9.43 19.03 8.74
C ASN A 775 -8.71 18.83 7.41
N SER A 776 -9.21 19.49 6.38
CA SER A 776 -8.64 19.52 5.02
C SER A 776 -8.66 20.95 4.46
N GLN A 777 -8.99 21.15 3.18
CA GLN A 777 -9.11 22.41 2.42
C GLN A 777 -7.80 23.15 2.19
N VAL A 778 -6.98 23.31 3.23
CA VAL A 778 -5.66 23.90 3.10
C VAL A 778 -4.73 22.80 2.58
N ASP A 779 -4.21 23.00 1.36
CA ASP A 779 -3.29 22.10 0.64
C ASP A 779 -1.89 22.00 1.31
N ALA A 780 -1.86 21.70 2.61
CA ALA A 780 -0.68 21.53 3.44
C ALA A 780 -0.97 20.60 4.63
N TYR A 781 0.08 20.27 5.38
CA TYR A 781 -0.02 19.62 6.67
C TYR A 781 0.18 20.65 7.79
N GLU A 782 -0.71 20.65 8.78
CA GLU A 782 -0.54 21.43 10.00
C GLU A 782 -1.06 20.67 11.21
N ARG A 783 -0.39 20.83 12.35
CA ARG A 783 -0.82 20.29 13.63
C ARG A 783 -0.69 21.35 14.71
N SER A 784 -1.78 21.54 15.45
CA SER A 784 -1.80 22.43 16.59
C SER A 784 -1.20 21.78 17.85
N ASN A 785 -0.75 22.60 18.79
CA ASN A 785 -0.78 22.26 20.20
C ASN A 785 -2.25 22.15 20.66
N ARG A 786 -2.49 21.64 21.87
CA ARG A 786 -3.84 21.69 22.43
C ARG A 786 -4.26 23.14 22.61
N VAL A 787 -5.40 23.51 22.01
CA VAL A 787 -5.85 24.89 21.90
C VAL A 787 -7.36 24.96 22.10
N TYR A 788 -7.80 26.03 22.75
CA TYR A 788 -9.20 26.39 22.89
C TYR A 788 -9.29 27.92 22.84
N ASN A 789 -10.16 28.43 21.96
CA ASN A 789 -10.35 29.86 21.72
C ASN A 789 -9.02 30.63 21.55
N TYR A 790 -8.19 30.17 20.60
CA TYR A 790 -6.84 30.69 20.30
C TYR A 790 -5.84 30.71 21.47
N THR A 791 -6.19 30.09 22.60
CA THR A 791 -5.34 30.00 23.79
C THR A 791 -4.85 28.57 23.98
N LEU A 792 -3.57 28.41 24.30
CA LEU A 792 -3.03 27.10 24.67
C LEU A 792 -3.76 26.57 25.92
N ASP A 793 -4.41 25.41 25.79
CA ASP A 793 -5.18 24.78 26.85
C ASP A 793 -4.89 23.29 26.87
N GLN A 794 -4.40 22.77 28.00
CA GLN A 794 -4.09 21.34 28.16
C GLN A 794 -5.29 20.39 27.99
N CYS A 795 -6.50 20.91 28.13
CA CYS A 795 -7.75 20.19 27.94
C CYS A 795 -8.40 20.47 26.57
N GLY A 796 -7.83 21.37 25.76
CA GLY A 796 -8.29 21.63 24.40
C GLY A 796 -8.00 20.44 23.47
N PRO A 797 -8.78 20.30 22.37
CA PRO A 797 -8.49 19.32 21.34
C PRO A 797 -7.19 19.64 20.60
N VAL A 798 -6.64 18.62 19.94
CA VAL A 798 -5.57 18.79 18.95
C VAL A 798 -6.20 18.88 17.57
N TYR A 799 -5.92 19.95 16.83
CA TYR A 799 -6.37 20.14 15.45
C TYR A 799 -5.26 19.68 14.50
N ILE A 800 -5.61 18.90 13.49
CA ILE A 800 -4.70 18.36 12.48
C ILE A 800 -5.29 18.57 11.10
N THR A 801 -4.62 19.37 10.27
CA THR A 801 -4.97 19.59 8.88
C THR A 801 -4.18 18.64 7.99
N THR A 802 -4.89 17.87 7.16
CA THR A 802 -4.33 16.89 6.21
C THR A 802 -4.90 17.11 4.80
N GLY A 803 -5.00 18.37 4.36
CA GLY A 803 -5.56 18.74 3.05
C GLY A 803 -4.58 18.62 1.89
N ALA A 804 -3.41 18.01 2.06
CA ALA A 804 -2.44 17.84 0.98
C ALA A 804 -2.51 16.44 0.35
N GLY A 805 -3.70 15.94 0.00
CA GLY A 805 -3.89 14.57 -0.50
C GLY A 805 -3.34 14.30 -1.90
N GLY A 806 -3.10 15.35 -2.69
CA GLY A 806 -2.51 15.23 -4.02
C GLY A 806 -3.18 16.08 -5.09
N ALA A 807 -4.27 16.77 -4.78
CA ALA A 807 -4.92 17.71 -5.69
C ALA A 807 -4.24 19.09 -5.67
N GLY A 808 -4.73 19.97 -6.55
CA GLY A 808 -4.51 21.41 -6.41
C GLY A 808 -3.05 21.85 -6.45
N LYS A 809 -2.77 22.84 -5.60
CA LYS A 809 -1.47 23.50 -5.50
C LYS A 809 -1.14 23.63 -4.02
N LEU A 810 -0.02 23.05 -3.61
CA LEU A 810 0.44 23.13 -2.21
C LEU A 810 0.46 24.57 -1.71
N GLU A 811 -0.14 24.77 -0.54
CA GLU A 811 -0.14 26.05 0.15
C GLU A 811 1.23 26.25 0.80
N THR A 812 1.86 27.39 0.52
CA THR A 812 3.27 27.65 0.88
C THR A 812 3.47 28.96 1.61
N GLN A 813 2.46 29.84 1.58
CA GLN A 813 2.52 31.14 2.21
C GLN A 813 1.87 31.08 3.59
N HIS A 814 2.49 31.70 4.60
CA HIS A 814 1.96 31.77 5.95
C HIS A 814 1.47 33.19 6.25
N VAL A 815 0.45 33.32 7.09
CA VAL A 815 -0.07 34.66 7.45
C VAL A 815 0.91 35.51 8.26
N ASP A 816 1.84 34.85 8.95
CA ASP A 816 2.89 35.49 9.72
C ASP A 816 4.13 35.89 8.91
N ASP A 817 4.16 35.55 7.63
CA ASP A 817 5.19 36.04 6.73
C ASP A 817 4.96 37.55 6.43
N PRO A 818 6.03 38.37 6.35
CA PRO A 818 5.90 39.81 6.11
C PRO A 818 5.11 40.12 4.83
N GLY A 819 3.96 40.78 4.98
CA GLY A 819 3.10 41.21 3.86
C GLY A 819 2.02 40.20 3.45
N ASN A 820 1.94 39.02 4.07
CA ASN A 820 0.96 37.98 3.73
C ASN A 820 -0.29 37.99 4.62
N CYS A 821 -0.39 38.92 5.57
CA CYS A 821 -1.59 39.10 6.39
C CYS A 821 -2.79 39.54 5.50
N PRO A 822 -3.88 38.76 5.42
CA PRO A 822 -5.05 39.14 4.64
C PRO A 822 -5.73 40.39 5.23
N ASP A 823 -6.24 41.26 4.36
CA ASP A 823 -6.96 42.48 4.75
C ASP A 823 -8.36 42.11 5.30
N PRO A 824 -8.71 42.46 6.56
CA PRO A 824 -10.02 42.16 7.13
C PRO A 824 -11.19 42.80 6.37
N SER A 825 -10.93 43.84 5.58
CA SER A 825 -11.93 44.55 4.76
C SER A 825 -12.12 43.95 3.35
N GLN A 826 -11.23 43.05 2.92
CA GLN A 826 -11.45 42.23 1.73
C GLN A 826 -12.47 41.15 2.11
N ASN A 827 -13.74 41.48 1.95
CA ASN A 827 -14.83 40.52 2.03
C ASN A 827 -14.44 39.21 1.33
N TYR A 828 -14.58 38.09 2.05
CA TYR A 828 -14.46 36.71 1.54
C TYR A 828 -15.49 36.37 0.43
N SER A 829 -16.14 37.37 -0.17
CA SER A 829 -17.17 37.23 -1.21
C SER A 829 -16.65 36.65 -2.52
N CYS A 830 -15.34 36.65 -2.77
CA CYS A 830 -14.74 35.98 -3.94
C CYS A 830 -14.48 34.48 -3.73
N ARG A 831 -14.45 33.98 -2.48
CA ARG A 831 -14.23 32.56 -2.13
C ARG A 831 -15.43 31.88 -1.50
N SER A 832 -16.43 32.64 -1.05
CA SER A 832 -17.67 32.08 -0.54
C SER A 832 -18.49 31.54 -1.72
N SER A 833 -18.52 30.23 -1.85
CA SER A 833 -19.36 29.46 -2.77
C SER A 833 -20.84 29.72 -2.47
N GLY A 834 -21.38 30.88 -2.87
CA GLY A 834 -22.82 31.19 -2.98
C GLY A 834 -23.68 31.11 -1.70
N PHE A 835 -23.14 30.67 -0.57
CA PHE A 835 -23.89 30.57 0.67
C PHE A 835 -23.80 31.89 1.45
N ASN A 836 -24.95 32.55 1.62
CA ASN A 836 -25.15 33.73 2.47
C ASN A 836 -25.03 33.38 3.97
N PHE A 837 -23.96 32.71 4.38
CA PHE A 837 -23.56 32.70 5.78
C PHE A 837 -22.55 33.81 5.93
N THR A 838 -22.93 34.84 6.66
CA THR A 838 -22.05 35.95 7.00
C THR A 838 -20.82 35.39 7.71
N LEU A 839 -19.74 35.22 6.94
CA LEU A 839 -18.37 35.19 7.43
C LEU A 839 -18.11 36.59 8.02
N GLU A 840 -18.66 36.87 9.20
CA GLU A 840 -18.49 38.17 9.82
C GLU A 840 -17.00 38.36 10.17
N PRO A 841 -16.38 39.48 9.76
CA PRO A 841 -15.00 39.76 10.10
C PRO A 841 -14.88 39.92 11.61
N VAL A 842 -14.16 38.99 12.25
CA VAL A 842 -13.81 39.13 13.66
C VAL A 842 -12.80 40.27 13.80
N ASN A 843 -13.26 41.35 14.41
CA ASN A 843 -12.56 42.54 14.92
C ASN A 843 -11.02 42.55 14.82
N ASN A 844 -10.47 43.50 14.06
CA ASN A 844 -9.24 44.30 14.30
C ASN A 844 -7.96 43.67 14.89
N GLU A 845 -7.82 42.34 14.90
CA GLU A 845 -6.60 41.67 15.37
C GLU A 845 -5.56 41.64 14.26
N THR A 846 -4.41 42.26 14.50
CA THR A 846 -3.22 42.18 13.65
C THR A 846 -2.78 40.72 13.52
N CYS A 847 -2.52 40.26 12.29
CA CYS A 847 -1.94 38.94 12.08
C CYS A 847 -0.66 38.74 12.92
N PRO A 848 -0.38 37.50 13.32
CA PRO A 848 0.88 37.17 13.99
C PRO A 848 2.07 37.59 13.12
N VAL A 849 3.22 37.91 13.74
CA VAL A 849 4.48 38.28 13.03
C VAL A 849 5.52 37.16 13.05
N LYS A 850 5.14 36.00 13.59
CA LYS A 850 5.88 34.75 13.64
C LYS A 850 4.87 33.61 13.82
N GLN A 851 5.27 32.36 13.57
CA GLN A 851 4.41 31.20 13.75
C GLN A 851 3.75 31.22 15.15
N PRO A 852 2.41 31.20 15.24
CA PRO A 852 1.68 31.21 16.51
C PRO A 852 2.04 30.03 17.42
N GLU A 853 2.02 30.25 18.74
CA GLU A 853 2.36 29.20 19.71
C GLU A 853 1.40 28.01 19.70
N TYR A 854 0.15 28.22 19.24
CA TYR A 854 -0.80 27.13 19.05
C TYR A 854 -0.48 26.27 17.83
N SER A 855 0.33 26.71 16.86
CA SER A 855 0.77 25.90 15.72
C SER A 855 2.05 25.15 16.10
N ALA A 856 1.93 23.85 16.37
CA ALA A 856 3.08 23.05 16.82
C ALA A 856 3.99 22.65 15.64
N TYR A 857 3.40 22.31 14.51
CA TYR A 857 4.13 21.91 13.30
C TYR A 857 3.34 22.25 12.05
N ARG A 858 3.98 22.81 11.03
CA ARG A 858 3.39 23.03 9.70
C ARG A 858 4.38 22.72 8.58
N GLU A 859 3.88 22.14 7.49
CA GLU A 859 4.68 21.68 6.35
C GLU A 859 3.87 21.67 5.05
N SER A 860 4.40 22.28 4.00
CA SER A 860 3.85 22.25 2.64
C SER A 860 4.30 20.98 1.92
N SER A 861 3.58 19.88 2.06
CA SER A 861 3.89 18.62 1.37
C SER A 861 2.68 17.72 1.19
N PHE A 862 2.64 17.03 0.05
CA PHE A 862 1.62 16.02 -0.20
C PHE A 862 1.79 14.80 0.71
N GLY A 863 0.68 14.32 1.28
CA GLY A 863 0.69 13.22 2.22
C GLY A 863 -0.69 12.85 2.75
N PHE A 864 -0.68 12.08 3.83
CA PHE A 864 -1.86 11.67 4.59
C PHE A 864 -1.45 11.50 6.06
N GLY A 865 -2.43 11.61 6.96
CA GLY A 865 -2.27 11.30 8.37
C GLY A 865 -2.53 9.81 8.65
N MET A 866 -1.83 9.26 9.65
CA MET A 866 -2.11 7.92 10.17
C MET A 866 -2.22 7.99 11.69
N LEU A 867 -3.37 7.58 12.21
CA LEU A 867 -3.68 7.49 13.62
C LEU A 867 -3.60 6.03 14.07
N GLU A 868 -2.71 5.75 15.02
CA GLU A 868 -2.60 4.47 15.71
C GLU A 868 -3.01 4.70 17.17
N VAL A 869 -4.18 4.19 17.56
CA VAL A 869 -4.69 4.31 18.94
C VAL A 869 -4.20 3.11 19.74
N SER A 870 -3.37 3.37 20.75
CA SER A 870 -2.73 2.35 21.60
C SER A 870 -3.28 2.31 23.02
#